data_AF-A0A0G2J008-F1
#
_entry.id   AF-A0A0G2J008-F1
#
_cell.length_a   1.000
_cell.length_b   1.000
_cell.length_c   1.000
_cell.angle_alpha   90.00
_cell.angle_beta   90.00
_cell.angle_gamma   90.00
#
_symmetry.space_group_name_H-M   'P 1'
#
loop_
_entity.id
_entity.type
_entity.pdbx_description
1 polymer ?
#
loop_
_entity_poly.entity_id
_entity_poly.type
_entity_poly.pdbx_seq_one_letter_code
_entity_poly.pdbx_strand_id
1 'polypeptide(L)'
;MLLSRSFIAAFALGLLQGVAPTLAAPAAADVPVSGVTGEVDGDLSMIYYGKKQADPLLVGNDASAVTGGWKAWNLVTNATTNTLPELVARVHGRTKVIGVLYDVGGKDIIVSVAATDSIVRVHEACDVEELPSNQKVILGDWSALCPWRSPKSGNQYFYLFGKKQVVQFIVREMGGKIEILEVQTFDIPVEPNSCAISSSEGTVYFSADDDKSVYSFKAEDSTAAPKITVLGKAENDITGLAIYVAASSIHLFIASEDTIGIYSPKLELQGSMKLTGLEDIEAQGLSIGQRKSINYPAGLLSYALESKSGQSFGVSSLESAFKKLDLEPNTNYDPRPPKDFPKGNNKNGLDNGDGSLSCFAGFTSKECLQFTCKNDCSNQGQCVGPNVCKCSASWSGPDCSFLLVKPKFETEANGGDGDDPAIWVSPYSPDKSTVITTTKSSEGAGLSVFDLTGKRLQVMKAGEPNNVDVIYGLKAGNRTIDLAYAACREDDTLCLFEITREGLLAEIPGGSQPTKVDYSVYGSCAYRSPSSGKQYLFVNSKTAEYLQYELTISSNGTLSTTLVRSFAGGSGGQVEGCVADEDARVLFIGEEATGIWRYDAEPDGRNEGTIVARAGDGTLFADVEGLTLVPGKTASQGFLIVSCQGISAFSVFRRAAPYEHVFTFTIGESGDGLVDAVTNSDGVAVVGTRLSADFPHGLVVVHDDANQLPTPGGTAPLASFKLVSLKEVLGNEALGDLRLLDEVDERWGLDRLQGNECKRKG
;
A
#
# COMPACT_ATOMS: atom_id res chain seq x y z
N MET A 1 -53.38 79.00 8.85
CA MET A 1 -52.44 80.11 8.61
C MET A 1 -51.52 79.72 7.46
N LEU A 2 -51.53 80.53 6.40
CA LEU A 2 -50.48 80.79 5.39
C LEU A 2 -49.46 79.71 4.97
N LEU A 3 -49.55 79.33 3.68
CA LEU A 3 -48.54 79.49 2.60
C LEU A 3 -47.07 79.09 2.86
N SER A 4 -46.53 78.11 2.10
CA SER A 4 -45.77 78.35 0.84
C SER A 4 -44.75 77.25 0.49
N ARG A 5 -44.84 76.83 -0.78
CA ARG A 5 -43.76 76.60 -1.78
C ARG A 5 -42.75 75.48 -1.58
N SER A 6 -42.90 74.50 -2.47
CA SER A 6 -41.91 73.54 -2.95
C SER A 6 -40.62 74.20 -3.45
N PHE A 7 -39.48 73.66 -3.03
CA PHE A 7 -38.19 73.84 -3.70
C PHE A 7 -37.76 72.48 -4.28
N ILE A 8 -37.60 72.44 -5.60
CA ILE A 8 -36.96 71.35 -6.34
C ILE A 8 -35.45 71.61 -6.27
N ALA A 9 -34.70 70.74 -5.61
CA ALA A 9 -33.24 70.71 -5.68
C ALA A 9 -32.85 69.59 -6.65
N ALA A 10 -32.27 69.96 -7.79
CA ALA A 10 -31.65 69.04 -8.73
C ALA A 10 -30.31 68.56 -8.15
N PHE A 11 -30.24 67.30 -7.72
CA PHE A 11 -28.97 66.62 -7.47
C PHE A 11 -28.53 65.93 -8.76
N ALA A 12 -27.43 66.40 -9.33
CA ALA A 12 -26.72 65.75 -10.42
C ALA A 12 -26.19 64.40 -9.91
N LEU A 13 -26.68 63.30 -10.50
CA LEU A 13 -26.17 61.96 -10.26
C LEU A 13 -24.83 61.82 -11.01
N GLY A 14 -23.72 62.06 -10.31
CA GLY A 14 -22.40 61.67 -10.80
C GLY A 14 -22.28 60.15 -10.76
N LEU A 15 -22.32 59.51 -11.93
CA LEU A 15 -21.93 58.11 -12.12
C LEU A 15 -20.42 57.98 -11.81
N LEU A 16 -20.08 57.71 -10.56
CA LEU A 16 -18.80 57.12 -10.19
C LEU A 16 -18.87 55.64 -10.58
N GLN A 17 -18.33 55.31 -11.75
CA GLN A 17 -17.96 53.94 -12.09
C GLN A 17 -16.86 53.51 -11.11
N GLY A 18 -17.25 52.84 -10.03
CA GLY A 18 -16.32 52.07 -9.22
C GLY A 18 -15.83 50.89 -10.04
N VAL A 19 -14.60 51.00 -10.56
CA VAL A 19 -13.89 49.87 -11.13
C VAL A 19 -13.65 48.88 -10.00
N ALA A 20 -14.40 47.79 -9.96
CA ALA A 20 -14.04 46.65 -9.13
C ALA A 20 -12.66 46.17 -9.63
N PRO A 21 -11.66 45.96 -8.75
CA PRO A 21 -10.38 45.43 -9.18
C PRO A 21 -10.63 44.02 -9.72
N THR A 22 -10.46 43.85 -11.04
CA THR A 22 -10.25 42.54 -11.62
C THR A 22 -8.95 42.01 -11.03
N LEU A 23 -9.04 41.06 -10.09
CA LEU A 23 -7.90 40.26 -9.67
C LEU A 23 -7.33 39.63 -10.94
N ALA A 24 -6.11 40.04 -11.32
CA ALA A 24 -5.40 39.42 -12.42
C ALA A 24 -5.24 37.93 -12.09
N ALA A 25 -5.42 37.06 -13.08
CA ALA A 25 -5.14 35.65 -12.91
C ALA A 25 -3.68 35.47 -12.42
N PRO A 26 -3.41 34.53 -11.51
CA PRO A 26 -2.05 34.25 -11.07
C PRO A 26 -1.15 33.99 -12.28
N ALA A 27 0.06 34.54 -12.26
CA ALA A 27 1.01 34.34 -13.35
C ALA A 27 1.41 32.85 -13.42
N ALA A 28 1.54 32.32 -14.64
CA ALA A 28 1.93 30.93 -14.90
C ALA A 28 3.20 30.89 -15.76
N ALA A 29 4.18 30.04 -15.43
CA ALA A 29 5.43 29.90 -16.17
C ALA A 29 5.59 28.52 -16.81
N ASP A 30 6.00 28.48 -18.08
CA ASP A 30 6.41 27.22 -18.70
C ASP A 30 7.83 26.88 -18.25
N VAL A 31 8.00 25.66 -17.75
CA VAL A 31 9.26 25.14 -17.23
C VAL A 31 9.56 23.82 -17.94
N PRO A 32 10.61 23.76 -18.77
CA PRO A 32 10.94 22.52 -19.47
C PRO A 32 11.58 21.51 -18.52
N VAL A 33 11.22 20.23 -18.69
CA VAL A 33 11.94 19.11 -18.09
C VAL A 33 13.37 19.12 -18.63
N SER A 34 14.30 19.51 -17.77
CA SER A 34 15.70 19.79 -18.14
C SER A 34 16.59 18.56 -18.10
N GLY A 35 16.14 17.47 -17.48
CA GLY A 35 16.82 16.18 -17.44
C GLY A 35 15.93 15.11 -16.84
N VAL A 36 16.16 13.86 -17.24
CA VAL A 36 15.45 12.67 -16.75
C VAL A 36 16.43 11.56 -16.38
N THR A 37 16.11 10.73 -15.40
CA THR A 37 16.89 9.50 -15.14
C THR A 37 16.61 8.43 -16.21
N GLY A 38 17.28 7.28 -16.09
CA GLY A 38 16.73 6.05 -16.69
C GLY A 38 15.42 5.65 -16.01
N GLU A 39 14.81 4.59 -16.52
CA GLU A 39 13.58 4.03 -15.97
C GLU A 39 13.77 3.60 -14.51
N VAL A 40 12.86 4.04 -13.65
CA VAL A 40 12.80 3.73 -12.22
C VAL A 40 11.34 3.77 -11.81
N ASP A 41 10.87 2.71 -11.16
CA ASP A 41 9.60 2.68 -10.45
C ASP A 41 9.80 3.38 -9.11
N GLY A 42 9.50 4.68 -9.02
CA GLY A 42 9.86 5.46 -7.83
C GLY A 42 9.01 6.71 -7.64
N ASP A 43 8.58 6.91 -6.40
CA ASP A 43 7.59 7.94 -6.05
C ASP A 43 8.20 9.16 -5.38
N LEU A 44 9.37 9.02 -4.74
CA LEU A 44 9.96 10.06 -3.90
C LEU A 44 11.35 10.48 -4.40
N SER A 45 11.43 11.71 -4.88
CA SER A 45 12.68 12.36 -5.23
C SER A 45 13.23 13.20 -4.07
N MET A 46 14.55 13.28 -3.91
CA MET A 46 15.23 14.09 -2.90
C MET A 46 16.51 14.72 -3.47
N ILE A 47 16.82 15.96 -3.06
CA ILE A 47 18.11 16.58 -3.38
C ILE A 47 19.07 16.47 -2.20
N TYR A 48 20.14 15.70 -2.39
CA TYR A 48 21.24 15.63 -1.45
C TYR A 48 22.27 16.71 -1.75
N TYR A 49 22.53 17.59 -0.78
CA TYR A 49 23.38 18.77 -1.00
C TYR A 49 24.88 18.47 -1.02
N GLY A 50 25.31 17.25 -0.69
CA GLY A 50 26.73 16.89 -0.61
C GLY A 50 27.53 17.71 0.40
N LYS A 51 28.81 17.38 0.60
CA LYS A 51 29.74 18.18 1.43
C LYS A 51 29.92 19.58 0.84
N LYS A 52 30.42 20.53 1.65
CA LYS A 52 30.69 21.90 1.19
C LYS A 52 31.61 21.86 -0.04
N GLN A 53 31.20 22.49 -1.15
CA GLN A 53 31.85 22.49 -2.49
C GLN A 53 31.61 21.26 -3.38
N ALA A 54 30.93 20.21 -2.90
CA ALA A 54 30.47 19.13 -3.78
C ALA A 54 29.20 19.54 -4.53
N ASP A 55 29.04 19.01 -5.74
CA ASP A 55 27.80 19.16 -6.50
C ASP A 55 26.66 18.40 -5.80
N PRO A 56 25.45 18.96 -5.73
CA PRO A 56 24.29 18.22 -5.24
C PRO A 56 23.98 17.02 -6.13
N LEU A 57 23.32 16.02 -5.55
CA LEU A 57 22.86 14.81 -6.22
C LEU A 57 21.34 14.72 -6.15
N LEU A 58 20.74 14.13 -7.17
CA LEU A 58 19.40 13.60 -7.10
C LEU A 58 19.48 12.23 -6.41
N VAL A 59 18.60 11.96 -5.47
CA VAL A 59 18.43 10.67 -4.81
C VAL A 59 16.95 10.30 -4.89
N GLY A 60 16.63 9.03 -5.11
CA GLY A 60 15.25 8.56 -5.18
C GLY A 60 15.13 7.10 -4.77
N ASN A 61 13.92 6.70 -4.36
CA ASN A 61 13.61 5.30 -4.11
C ASN A 61 13.38 4.53 -5.43
N ASP A 62 13.47 3.21 -5.34
CA ASP A 62 13.10 2.27 -6.38
C ASP A 62 12.21 1.18 -5.73
N ALA A 63 10.96 1.11 -6.14
CA ALA A 63 9.93 0.19 -5.68
C ALA A 63 9.89 -1.12 -6.50
N SER A 64 10.75 -1.25 -7.51
CA SER A 64 10.88 -2.48 -8.31
C SER A 64 11.25 -3.69 -7.45
N ALA A 65 10.80 -4.88 -7.82
CA ALA A 65 11.20 -6.11 -7.13
C ALA A 65 12.72 -6.36 -7.24
N VAL A 66 13.27 -6.32 -8.46
CA VAL A 66 14.67 -6.73 -8.77
C VAL A 66 15.70 -5.65 -8.44
N THR A 67 15.41 -4.39 -8.79
CA THR A 67 16.33 -3.27 -8.61
C THR A 67 16.01 -2.40 -7.41
N GLY A 68 14.97 -2.77 -6.66
CA GLY A 68 14.40 -1.97 -5.59
C GLY A 68 15.40 -1.64 -4.48
N GLY A 69 15.24 -0.43 -3.93
CA GLY A 69 16.18 0.16 -3.01
C GLY A 69 16.22 1.67 -3.17
N TRP A 70 17.41 2.24 -3.24
CA TRP A 70 17.57 3.65 -3.57
C TRP A 70 18.74 3.88 -4.50
N LYS A 71 18.63 4.95 -5.28
CA LYS A 71 19.58 5.31 -6.32
C LYS A 71 19.94 6.78 -6.22
N ALA A 72 21.11 7.14 -6.76
CA ALA A 72 21.57 8.52 -6.84
C ALA A 72 22.14 8.85 -8.22
N TRP A 73 21.85 10.06 -8.69
CA TRP A 73 22.23 10.56 -10.01
C TRP A 73 22.93 11.90 -9.93
N ASN A 74 23.81 12.14 -10.91
CA ASN A 74 24.39 13.45 -11.13
C ASN A 74 23.35 14.38 -11.76
N LEU A 75 23.31 15.63 -11.29
CA LEU A 75 22.44 16.69 -11.82
C LEU A 75 22.98 17.35 -13.11
N VAL A 76 24.15 16.92 -13.59
CA VAL A 76 24.67 17.31 -14.91
C VAL A 76 24.19 16.31 -15.95
N THR A 77 23.31 16.75 -16.84
CA THR A 77 22.79 15.90 -17.92
C THR A 77 23.86 15.56 -18.96
N ASN A 78 23.74 14.37 -19.54
CA ASN A 78 24.47 14.06 -20.76
C ASN A 78 23.89 14.89 -21.91
N ALA A 79 24.72 15.77 -22.49
CA ALA A 79 24.31 16.71 -23.53
C ALA A 79 23.72 16.07 -24.80
N THR A 80 23.91 14.75 -25.00
CA THR A 80 23.39 14.02 -26.18
C THR A 80 22.05 13.35 -25.89
N THR A 81 21.88 12.79 -24.70
CA THR A 81 20.70 11.98 -24.34
C THR A 81 19.73 12.71 -23.42
N ASN A 82 20.12 13.87 -22.89
CA ASN A 82 19.42 14.60 -21.83
C ASN A 82 19.14 13.77 -20.57
N THR A 83 19.91 12.69 -20.36
CA THR A 83 19.75 11.80 -19.21
C THR A 83 20.68 12.19 -18.07
N LEU A 84 20.20 12.01 -16.84
CA LEU A 84 20.96 12.14 -15.61
C LEU A 84 21.78 10.86 -15.39
N PRO A 85 23.12 10.92 -15.35
CA PRO A 85 23.95 9.75 -15.14
C PRO A 85 23.75 9.15 -13.74
N GLU A 86 23.45 7.85 -13.66
CA GLU A 86 23.42 7.11 -12.39
C GLU A 86 24.84 7.00 -11.82
N LEU A 87 24.97 7.26 -10.51
CA LEU A 87 26.23 7.18 -9.78
C LEU A 87 26.27 5.98 -8.84
N VAL A 88 25.15 5.72 -8.16
CA VAL A 88 25.03 4.71 -7.12
C VAL A 88 23.64 4.07 -7.21
N ALA A 89 23.61 2.76 -7.04
CA ALA A 89 22.43 2.01 -6.68
C ALA A 89 22.71 1.20 -5.41
N ARG A 90 21.73 1.16 -4.50
CA ARG A 90 21.68 0.25 -3.36
C ARG A 90 20.44 -0.59 -3.50
N VAL A 91 20.62 -1.89 -3.73
CA VAL A 91 19.53 -2.83 -3.95
C VAL A 91 19.31 -3.60 -2.65
N HIS A 92 18.13 -3.44 -2.07
CA HIS A 92 17.76 -4.10 -0.82
C HIS A 92 16.25 -4.40 -0.75
N GLY A 93 15.61 -4.57 -1.91
CA GLY A 93 14.19 -4.88 -2.07
C GLY A 93 13.32 -3.64 -2.30
N ARG A 94 12.04 -3.88 -2.64
CA ARG A 94 11.03 -2.85 -2.94
C ARG A 94 11.03 -1.77 -1.87
N THR A 95 11.47 -0.56 -2.20
CA THR A 95 11.63 0.52 -1.24
C THR A 95 10.63 1.61 -1.52
N LYS A 96 9.71 1.82 -0.57
CA LYS A 96 8.61 2.78 -0.70
C LYS A 96 8.99 4.18 -0.22
N VAL A 97 9.78 4.27 0.85
CA VAL A 97 10.14 5.57 1.45
C VAL A 97 11.64 5.80 1.55
N ILE A 98 12.03 7.07 1.40
CA ILE A 98 13.40 7.55 1.53
C ILE A 98 13.42 8.96 2.13
N GLY A 99 14.46 9.28 2.90
CA GLY A 99 14.72 10.64 3.37
C GLY A 99 16.18 10.91 3.66
N VAL A 100 16.56 12.19 3.65
CA VAL A 100 17.94 12.64 3.91
C VAL A 100 17.97 13.46 5.20
N LEU A 101 18.78 13.02 6.16
CA LEU A 101 19.06 13.78 7.38
C LEU A 101 20.51 14.28 7.34
N TYR A 102 20.71 15.53 7.72
CA TYR A 102 22.01 16.19 7.66
C TYR A 102 22.62 16.31 9.04
N ASP A 103 23.94 16.15 9.17
CA ASP A 103 24.69 16.35 10.42
C ASP A 103 24.13 15.56 11.64
N VAL A 104 23.87 14.26 11.46
CA VAL A 104 23.61 13.29 12.53
C VAL A 104 24.97 12.76 13.01
N GLY A 105 25.43 13.24 14.17
CA GLY A 105 26.76 12.85 14.69
C GLY A 105 27.92 13.27 13.78
N GLY A 106 27.77 14.34 13.00
CA GLY A 106 28.76 14.77 12.02
C GLY A 106 28.69 14.06 10.67
N LYS A 107 27.70 13.18 10.46
CA LYS A 107 27.44 12.50 9.18
C LYS A 107 26.13 12.96 8.56
N ASP A 108 26.07 12.99 7.24
CA ASP A 108 24.79 13.06 6.52
C ASP A 108 24.36 11.63 6.21
N ILE A 109 23.08 11.33 6.42
CA ILE A 109 22.55 9.97 6.31
C ILE A 109 21.33 9.93 5.41
N ILE A 110 21.17 8.80 4.72
CA ILE A 110 19.95 8.43 4.01
C ILE A 110 19.24 7.37 4.85
N VAL A 111 17.95 7.59 5.10
CA VAL A 111 17.06 6.63 5.76
C VAL A 111 16.09 6.09 4.72
N SER A 112 15.91 4.77 4.66
CA SER A 112 14.96 4.11 3.78
C SER A 112 14.25 2.97 4.49
N VAL A 113 13.07 2.60 4.02
CA VAL A 113 12.34 1.41 4.47
C VAL A 113 11.95 0.57 3.26
N ALA A 114 12.40 -0.67 3.24
CA ALA A 114 12.00 -1.65 2.23
C ALA A 114 10.76 -2.41 2.72
N ALA A 115 9.73 -2.53 1.88
CA ALA A 115 8.53 -3.30 2.20
C ALA A 115 8.86 -4.80 2.39
N THR A 116 9.87 -5.30 1.66
CA THR A 116 10.26 -6.71 1.64
C THR A 116 10.74 -7.27 2.98
N ASP A 117 11.26 -6.42 3.87
CA ASP A 117 11.70 -6.84 5.21
C ASP A 117 11.34 -5.87 6.32
N SER A 118 10.71 -4.74 5.98
CA SER A 118 10.26 -3.72 6.92
C SER A 118 11.39 -3.13 7.79
N ILE A 119 12.65 -3.20 7.35
CA ILE A 119 13.79 -2.68 8.11
C ILE A 119 14.01 -1.20 7.78
N VAL A 120 14.10 -0.36 8.82
CA VAL A 120 14.62 1.00 8.71
C VAL A 120 16.14 0.94 8.54
N ARG A 121 16.60 1.20 7.32
CA ARG A 121 18.01 1.22 6.97
C ARG A 121 18.60 2.62 7.06
N VAL A 122 19.89 2.69 7.38
CA VAL A 122 20.63 3.94 7.43
C VAL A 122 21.91 3.80 6.64
N HIS A 123 22.09 4.65 5.63
CA HIS A 123 23.31 4.73 4.84
C HIS A 123 24.01 6.06 5.08
N GLU A 124 25.34 6.07 5.07
CA GLU A 124 26.09 7.32 4.97
C GLU A 124 25.91 7.90 3.58
N ALA A 125 25.43 9.14 3.47
CA ALA A 125 25.06 9.73 2.18
C ALA A 125 26.26 9.97 1.25
N CYS A 126 27.48 10.10 1.79
CA CYS A 126 28.69 10.36 1.01
C CYS A 126 29.34 9.07 0.50
N ASP A 127 29.62 8.14 1.41
CA ASP A 127 30.39 6.93 1.10
C ASP A 127 29.48 5.72 0.86
N VAL A 128 28.17 5.92 0.99
CA VAL A 128 27.08 5.00 0.62
C VAL A 128 27.16 3.63 1.31
N GLU A 129 27.92 3.56 2.40
CA GLU A 129 27.99 2.40 3.30
C GLU A 129 26.77 2.39 4.22
N GLU A 130 26.21 1.21 4.44
CA GLU A 130 25.22 1.02 5.50
C GLU A 130 25.89 1.22 6.86
N LEU A 131 25.30 2.07 7.70
CA LEU A 131 25.84 2.41 9.01
C LEU A 131 25.31 1.45 10.08
N PRO A 132 26.14 1.06 11.06
CA PRO A 132 25.68 0.33 12.21
C PRO A 132 24.55 1.09 12.93
N SER A 133 23.41 0.44 13.11
CA SER A 133 22.26 0.99 13.83
C SER A 133 21.74 0.03 14.90
N ASN A 134 20.74 0.47 15.67
CA ASN A 134 19.98 -0.43 16.54
C ASN A 134 18.94 -1.29 15.78
N GLN A 135 18.95 -1.26 14.43
CA GLN A 135 18.08 -2.00 13.52
C GLN A 135 16.61 -2.03 13.96
N LYS A 136 15.83 -1.05 13.49
CA LYS A 136 14.39 -0.99 13.77
C LYS A 136 13.63 -1.72 12.65
N VAL A 137 12.81 -2.69 13.03
CA VAL A 137 11.78 -3.27 12.16
C VAL A 137 10.47 -2.51 12.39
N ILE A 138 9.79 -2.15 11.31
CA ILE A 138 8.54 -1.41 11.33
C ILE A 138 7.61 -1.93 10.23
N LEU A 139 6.74 -2.88 10.61
CA LEU A 139 5.69 -3.38 9.73
C LEU A 139 4.70 -2.26 9.44
N GLY A 140 4.30 -2.16 8.17
CA GLY A 140 3.41 -1.13 7.68
C GLY A 140 3.61 -0.93 6.20
N ASP A 141 2.56 -0.48 5.52
CA ASP A 141 2.68 0.13 4.22
C ASP A 141 2.87 1.64 4.39
N TRP A 142 4.02 2.13 3.94
CA TRP A 142 4.52 3.48 4.22
C TRP A 142 4.61 4.26 2.93
N SER A 143 4.09 5.47 2.93
CA SER A 143 3.90 6.28 1.72
C SER A 143 4.77 7.54 1.69
N ALA A 144 5.14 8.09 2.85
CA ALA A 144 6.00 9.27 2.90
C ALA A 144 6.90 9.30 4.15
N LEU A 145 8.07 9.92 4.00
CA LEU A 145 9.01 10.15 5.09
C LEU A 145 9.51 11.59 5.06
N CYS A 146 9.26 12.34 6.15
CA CYS A 146 9.70 13.73 6.26
C CYS A 146 10.64 13.97 7.43
N PRO A 147 11.92 14.31 7.17
CA PRO A 147 12.87 14.66 8.22
C PRO A 147 12.65 16.09 8.74
N TRP A 148 12.89 16.29 10.02
CA TRP A 148 12.82 17.60 10.68
C TRP A 148 13.84 17.72 11.80
N ARG A 149 14.48 18.88 11.91
CA ARG A 149 15.36 19.22 13.03
C ARG A 149 14.72 20.35 13.84
N SER A 150 14.57 20.13 15.14
CA SER A 150 14.04 21.15 16.04
C SER A 150 14.96 22.37 16.07
N PRO A 151 14.47 23.58 15.72
CA PRO A 151 15.26 24.81 15.84
C PRO A 151 15.55 25.18 17.30
N LYS A 152 14.82 24.60 18.26
CA LYS A 152 14.96 24.90 19.69
C LYS A 152 15.96 23.97 20.37
N SER A 153 15.81 22.66 20.19
CA SER A 153 16.60 21.65 20.90
C SER A 153 17.75 21.10 20.07
N GLY A 154 17.66 21.18 18.74
CA GLY A 154 18.57 20.51 17.82
C GLY A 154 18.33 19.01 17.67
N ASN A 155 17.32 18.46 18.35
CA ASN A 155 16.89 17.07 18.13
C ASN A 155 16.48 16.88 16.66
N GLN A 156 16.82 15.71 16.13
CA GLN A 156 16.50 15.34 14.76
C GLN A 156 15.47 14.24 14.76
N TYR A 157 14.47 14.42 13.92
CA TYR A 157 13.34 13.53 13.78
C TYR A 157 13.12 13.19 12.32
N PHE A 158 12.41 12.09 12.09
CA PHE A 158 11.61 11.97 10.88
C PHE A 158 10.20 11.48 11.24
N TYR A 159 9.24 11.90 10.44
CA TYR A 159 7.85 11.46 10.51
C TYR A 159 7.64 10.48 9.36
N LEU A 160 7.28 9.24 9.69
CA LEU A 160 6.97 8.19 8.75
C LEU A 160 5.44 8.07 8.66
N PHE A 161 4.89 8.29 7.48
CA PHE A 161 3.45 8.29 7.20
C PHE A 161 3.05 7.01 6.50
N GLY A 162 1.91 6.43 6.88
CA GLY A 162 1.35 5.23 6.25
C GLY A 162 -0.01 4.89 6.85
N LYS A 163 -0.94 4.34 6.05
CA LYS A 163 -2.26 3.82 6.44
C LYS A 163 -2.94 4.54 7.62
N LYS A 164 -3.26 5.83 7.43
CA LYS A 164 -3.91 6.72 8.42
C LYS A 164 -3.16 6.88 9.76
N GLN A 165 -1.86 6.70 9.76
CA GLN A 165 -1.00 6.84 10.93
C GLN A 165 0.32 7.56 10.61
N VAL A 166 0.93 8.13 11.65
CA VAL A 166 2.28 8.69 11.63
C VAL A 166 3.09 8.13 12.78
N VAL A 167 4.28 7.64 12.47
CA VAL A 167 5.30 7.27 13.47
C VAL A 167 6.38 8.34 13.49
N GLN A 168 6.56 8.99 14.65
CA GLN A 168 7.63 9.95 14.86
C GLN A 168 8.86 9.23 15.43
N PHE A 169 9.96 9.30 14.72
CA PHE A 169 11.25 8.78 15.19
C PHE A 169 12.19 9.91 15.55
N ILE A 170 12.99 9.72 16.60
CA ILE A 170 14.20 10.52 16.85
C ILE A 170 15.41 9.76 16.31
N VAL A 171 16.33 10.48 15.68
CA VAL A 171 17.57 9.93 15.11
C VAL A 171 18.77 10.64 15.70
N ARG A 172 19.74 9.88 16.20
CA ARG A 172 20.96 10.43 16.81
C ARG A 172 22.15 9.49 16.70
N GLU A 173 23.35 10.02 16.85
CA GLU A 173 24.55 9.21 17.00
C GLU A 173 24.79 8.92 18.49
N MET A 174 24.98 7.65 18.81
CA MET A 174 25.26 7.16 20.17
C MET A 174 26.30 6.04 20.10
N GLY A 175 27.50 6.29 20.65
CA GLY A 175 28.51 5.24 20.83
C GLY A 175 29.04 4.64 19.53
N GLY A 176 29.13 5.44 18.47
CA GLY A 176 29.58 5.03 17.14
C GLY A 176 28.50 4.38 16.26
N LYS A 177 27.23 4.40 16.70
CA LYS A 177 26.08 3.86 15.97
C LYS A 177 25.01 4.91 15.78
N ILE A 178 24.21 4.75 14.73
CA ILE A 178 22.98 5.54 14.57
C ILE A 178 21.87 4.87 15.36
N GLU A 179 21.28 5.61 16.29
CA GLU A 179 20.15 5.16 17.08
C GLU A 179 18.86 5.79 16.53
N ILE A 180 17.88 4.94 16.26
CA ILE A 180 16.53 5.31 15.83
C ILE A 180 15.55 4.82 16.90
N LEU A 181 14.90 5.76 17.58
CA LEU A 181 13.93 5.45 18.63
C LEU A 181 12.58 6.05 18.29
N GLU A 182 11.52 5.26 18.48
CA GLU A 182 10.15 5.74 18.34
C GLU A 182 9.82 6.69 19.49
N VAL A 183 9.41 7.90 19.15
CA VAL A 183 9.02 8.93 20.13
C VAL A 183 7.55 8.76 20.46
N GLN A 184 6.73 8.64 19.43
CA GLN A 184 5.28 8.44 19.51
C GLN A 184 4.74 7.96 18.17
N THR A 185 3.54 7.39 18.23
CA THR A 185 2.73 7.01 17.07
C THR A 185 1.35 7.63 17.26
N PHE A 186 0.78 8.23 16.21
CA PHE A 186 -0.53 8.88 16.29
C PHE A 186 -1.32 8.76 14.98
N ASP A 187 -2.64 8.79 15.08
CA ASP A 187 -3.55 8.64 13.95
C ASP A 187 -3.75 9.95 13.20
N ILE A 188 -4.01 9.84 11.89
CA ILE A 188 -4.34 10.94 10.97
C ILE A 188 -5.62 10.60 10.20
N PRO A 189 -6.37 11.61 9.71
CA PRO A 189 -7.70 11.37 9.12
C PRO A 189 -7.67 10.75 7.72
N VAL A 190 -6.52 10.74 7.06
CA VAL A 190 -6.34 10.34 5.66
C VAL A 190 -5.07 9.51 5.50
N GLU A 191 -4.99 8.75 4.42
CA GLU A 191 -3.77 8.10 3.99
C GLU A 191 -2.92 9.06 3.16
N PRO A 192 -1.72 9.45 3.62
CA PRO A 192 -0.94 10.46 2.93
C PRO A 192 -0.22 9.90 1.73
N ASN A 193 -0.01 10.72 0.71
CA ASN A 193 0.86 10.40 -0.44
C ASN A 193 2.14 11.25 -0.45
N SER A 194 2.13 12.40 0.24
CA SER A 194 3.25 13.32 0.26
C SER A 194 3.29 14.13 1.56
N CYS A 195 4.48 14.56 1.94
CA CYS A 195 4.69 15.44 3.07
C CYS A 195 5.82 16.43 2.81
N ALA A 196 5.78 17.58 3.49
CA ALA A 196 6.86 18.56 3.54
C ALA A 196 6.88 19.28 4.88
N ILE A 197 8.06 19.66 5.39
CA ILE A 197 8.19 20.32 6.70
C ILE A 197 8.93 21.65 6.59
N SER A 198 8.31 22.72 7.10
CA SER A 198 8.96 24.02 7.26
C SER A 198 9.97 23.94 8.41
N SER A 199 11.26 24.02 8.11
CA SER A 199 12.33 23.83 9.10
C SER A 199 12.35 24.92 10.18
N SER A 200 12.06 26.17 9.81
CA SER A 200 12.04 27.32 10.72
C SER A 200 10.76 27.42 11.53
N GLU A 201 9.61 27.18 10.89
CA GLU A 201 8.31 27.30 11.54
C GLU A 201 7.88 26.00 12.20
N GLY A 202 8.47 24.84 11.89
CA GLY A 202 8.06 23.54 12.42
C GLY A 202 6.64 23.16 12.04
N THR A 203 6.16 23.56 10.87
CA THR A 203 4.85 23.15 10.35
C THR A 203 5.06 22.00 9.38
N VAL A 204 4.39 20.88 9.64
CA VAL A 204 4.29 19.74 8.73
C VAL A 204 3.06 19.94 7.86
N TYR A 205 3.24 19.81 6.55
CA TYR A 205 2.18 19.79 5.54
C TYR A 205 2.14 18.38 4.95
N PHE A 206 0.94 17.85 4.74
CA PHE A 206 0.75 16.56 4.07
C PHE A 206 -0.56 16.57 3.27
N SER A 207 -0.63 15.69 2.28
CA SER A 207 -1.77 15.50 1.37
C SER A 207 -2.08 14.00 1.25
N ALA A 208 -3.23 13.67 0.66
CA ALA A 208 -3.65 12.32 0.34
C ALA A 208 -3.90 12.19 -1.16
N ASP A 209 -3.83 10.97 -1.69
CA ASP A 209 -4.23 10.69 -3.08
C ASP A 209 -5.70 11.01 -3.32
N ASP A 210 -6.02 11.44 -4.54
CA ASP A 210 -7.36 11.87 -4.97
C ASP A 210 -8.01 12.94 -4.04
N ASP A 211 -7.19 13.68 -3.29
CA ASP A 211 -7.63 14.77 -2.41
C ASP A 211 -6.94 16.08 -2.78
N LYS A 212 -7.72 17.15 -2.77
CA LYS A 212 -7.26 18.53 -2.95
C LYS A 212 -6.78 19.16 -1.67
N SER A 213 -7.03 18.54 -0.53
CA SER A 213 -6.88 19.14 0.79
C SER A 213 -5.42 19.07 1.26
N VAL A 214 -4.91 20.21 1.75
CA VAL A 214 -3.64 20.25 2.47
C VAL A 214 -3.94 20.15 3.95
N TYR A 215 -3.43 19.11 4.58
CA TYR A 215 -3.48 18.91 6.02
C TYR A 215 -2.19 19.43 6.65
N SER A 216 -2.27 19.83 7.92
CA SER A 216 -1.09 20.29 8.64
C SER A 216 -1.15 19.99 10.13
N PHE A 217 0.03 19.88 10.72
CA PHE A 217 0.22 19.85 12.16
C PHE A 217 1.58 20.47 12.54
N LYS A 218 1.77 20.72 13.83
CA LYS A 218 3.01 21.30 14.33
C LYS A 218 4.02 20.19 14.69
N ALA A 219 5.21 20.23 14.10
CA ALA A 219 6.37 19.48 14.54
C ALA A 219 6.97 20.11 15.79
N GLU A 220 7.09 19.32 16.87
CA GLU A 220 7.59 19.78 18.16
C GLU A 220 8.44 18.71 18.85
N ASP A 221 9.29 19.16 19.77
CA ASP A 221 9.86 18.28 20.81
C ASP A 221 8.74 17.89 21.78
N SER A 222 7.95 16.88 21.41
CA SER A 222 6.80 16.39 22.18
C SER A 222 6.65 14.87 22.04
N THR A 223 6.10 14.23 23.08
CA THR A 223 5.60 12.84 23.05
C THR A 223 4.08 12.79 22.99
N ALA A 224 3.41 13.93 22.86
CA ALA A 224 1.97 14.04 22.72
C ALA A 224 1.58 14.22 21.26
N ALA A 225 0.50 13.53 20.87
CA ALA A 225 -0.04 13.59 19.53
C ALA A 225 -0.39 15.03 19.15
N PRO A 226 0.05 15.53 17.99
CA PRO A 226 -0.24 16.89 17.57
C PRO A 226 -1.69 17.01 17.11
N LYS A 227 -2.24 18.24 17.17
CA LYS A 227 -3.54 18.52 16.57
C LYS A 227 -3.39 18.67 15.06
N ILE A 228 -4.09 17.82 14.31
CA ILE A 228 -4.16 17.89 12.85
C ILE A 228 -5.27 18.85 12.43
N THR A 229 -5.01 19.65 11.40
CA THR A 229 -5.96 20.60 10.82
C THR A 229 -5.94 20.55 9.31
N VAL A 230 -7.09 20.78 8.67
CA VAL A 230 -7.14 21.07 7.24
C VAL A 230 -6.77 22.54 7.06
N LEU A 231 -5.68 22.81 6.36
CA LEU A 231 -5.20 24.17 6.07
C LEU A 231 -6.05 24.83 4.97
N GLY A 232 -6.41 24.07 3.94
CA GLY A 232 -7.21 24.52 2.81
C GLY A 232 -7.14 23.51 1.67
N LYS A 233 -7.47 23.95 0.44
CA LYS A 233 -7.44 23.10 -0.75
C LYS A 233 -6.61 23.73 -1.86
N ALA A 234 -5.90 22.89 -2.59
CA ALA A 234 -5.31 23.21 -3.88
C ALA A 234 -6.40 23.26 -4.98
N GLU A 235 -6.01 23.64 -6.20
CA GLU A 235 -6.93 23.73 -7.34
C GLU A 235 -7.39 22.33 -7.82
N ASN A 236 -6.45 21.38 -7.83
CA ASN A 236 -6.63 20.01 -8.27
C ASN A 236 -6.09 19.02 -7.23
N ASP A 237 -6.23 17.74 -7.52
CA ASP A 237 -5.76 16.67 -6.64
C ASP A 237 -4.24 16.75 -6.49
N ILE A 238 -3.76 16.51 -5.28
CA ILE A 238 -2.37 16.79 -4.92
C ILE A 238 -1.56 15.51 -5.10
N THR A 239 -0.52 15.57 -5.93
CA THR A 239 0.39 14.44 -6.20
C THR A 239 1.76 14.62 -5.54
N GLY A 240 2.06 15.81 -5.00
CA GLY A 240 3.33 16.04 -4.33
C GLY A 240 3.46 17.40 -3.67
N LEU A 241 4.21 17.44 -2.57
CA LEU A 241 4.48 18.64 -1.78
C LEU A 241 5.98 18.89 -1.63
N ALA A 242 6.41 20.13 -1.78
CA ALA A 242 7.78 20.54 -1.46
C ALA A 242 7.83 21.95 -0.87
N ILE A 243 8.89 22.25 -0.12
CA ILE A 243 9.08 23.56 0.50
C ILE A 243 10.32 24.23 -0.06
N TYR A 244 10.13 25.47 -0.52
CA TYR A 244 11.20 26.40 -0.80
C TYR A 244 11.39 27.35 0.38
N VAL A 245 12.60 27.42 0.93
CA VAL A 245 12.94 28.34 2.02
C VAL A 245 13.39 29.67 1.44
N ALA A 246 12.52 30.68 1.50
CA ALA A 246 12.82 32.05 1.11
C ALA A 246 13.53 32.82 2.24
N ALA A 247 13.91 34.08 1.98
CA ALA A 247 14.69 34.87 2.94
C ALA A 247 13.94 35.16 4.27
N SER A 248 12.60 35.27 4.22
CA SER A 248 11.77 35.66 5.37
C SER A 248 10.50 34.80 5.53
N SER A 249 10.29 33.81 4.67
CA SER A 249 9.10 32.94 4.68
C SER A 249 9.41 31.63 3.94
N ILE A 250 8.39 30.80 3.72
CA ILE A 250 8.47 29.66 2.82
C ILE A 250 7.49 29.81 1.66
N HIS A 251 7.79 29.16 0.54
CA HIS A 251 6.82 28.87 -0.51
C HIS A 251 6.52 27.37 -0.50
N LEU A 252 5.25 27.02 -0.47
CA LEU A 252 4.77 25.65 -0.58
C LEU A 252 4.49 25.33 -2.05
N PHE A 253 5.21 24.37 -2.60
CA PHE A 253 5.02 23.87 -3.96
C PHE A 253 4.09 22.67 -3.88
N ILE A 254 3.05 22.67 -4.71
CA ILE A 254 2.02 21.63 -4.76
C ILE A 254 1.88 21.18 -6.21
N ALA A 255 2.20 19.92 -6.48
CA ALA A 255 1.99 19.29 -7.77
C ALA A 255 0.55 18.79 -7.92
N SER A 256 0.04 18.95 -9.13
CA SER A 256 -1.20 18.36 -9.64
C SER A 256 -0.96 18.03 -11.10
N GLU A 257 -0.73 16.75 -11.41
CA GLU A 257 -0.34 16.28 -12.75
C GLU A 257 0.90 17.03 -13.30
N ASP A 258 0.76 17.75 -14.43
CA ASP A 258 1.82 18.50 -15.10
C ASP A 258 2.05 19.91 -14.53
N THR A 259 1.23 20.33 -13.56
CA THR A 259 1.20 21.70 -13.04
C THR A 259 1.63 21.75 -11.59
N ILE A 260 2.45 22.74 -11.24
CA ILE A 260 2.90 22.98 -9.86
C ILE A 260 2.48 24.40 -9.44
N GLY A 261 1.60 24.48 -8.46
CA GLY A 261 1.22 25.73 -7.82
C GLY A 261 2.23 26.13 -6.75
N ILE A 262 2.50 27.43 -6.63
CA ILE A 262 3.38 28.02 -5.62
C ILE A 262 2.51 28.84 -4.67
N TYR A 263 2.49 28.44 -3.40
CA TYR A 263 1.60 28.98 -2.38
C TYR A 263 2.37 29.63 -1.24
N SER A 264 1.75 30.60 -0.59
CA SER A 264 2.20 31.10 0.70
C SER A 264 1.98 30.04 1.79
N PRO A 265 2.56 30.21 3.00
CA PRO A 265 2.33 29.29 4.12
C PRO A 265 0.86 29.19 4.57
N LYS A 266 0.03 30.16 4.16
CA LYS A 266 -1.42 30.19 4.42
C LYS A 266 -2.24 29.59 3.27
N LEU A 267 -1.58 28.93 2.32
CA LEU A 267 -2.18 28.35 1.13
C LEU A 267 -2.82 29.38 0.18
N GLU A 268 -2.24 30.58 0.10
CA GLU A 268 -2.64 31.58 -0.90
C GLU A 268 -1.79 31.39 -2.16
N LEU A 269 -2.41 31.16 -3.33
CA LEU A 269 -1.71 30.95 -4.60
C LEU A 269 -0.97 32.23 -5.03
N GLN A 270 0.34 32.12 -5.23
CA GLN A 270 1.22 33.21 -5.63
C GLN A 270 1.55 33.15 -7.14
N GLY A 271 1.47 31.96 -7.73
CA GLY A 271 1.69 31.71 -9.14
C GLY A 271 1.76 30.21 -9.40
N SER A 272 1.89 29.82 -10.66
CA SER A 272 2.05 28.42 -11.04
C SER A 272 3.15 28.23 -12.08
N MET A 273 3.58 26.99 -12.21
CA MET A 273 4.45 26.55 -13.28
C MET A 273 3.85 25.32 -13.96
N LYS A 274 4.03 25.22 -15.27
CA LYS A 274 3.63 24.07 -16.07
C LYS A 274 4.88 23.37 -16.59
N LEU A 275 4.98 22.07 -16.37
CA LEU A 275 6.06 21.25 -16.92
C LEU A 275 5.84 21.03 -18.42
N THR A 276 6.92 21.10 -19.19
CA THR A 276 6.88 21.01 -20.66
C THR A 276 8.07 20.22 -21.21
N GLY A 277 7.99 19.81 -22.49
CA GLY A 277 9.10 19.17 -23.20
C GLY A 277 9.02 17.64 -23.29
N LEU A 278 8.03 17.02 -22.63
CA LEU A 278 7.67 15.61 -22.77
C LEU A 278 6.15 15.49 -23.00
N GLU A 279 5.71 14.32 -23.47
CA GLU A 279 4.28 13.98 -23.64
C GLU A 279 3.77 13.28 -22.37
N ASP A 280 2.52 13.57 -22.00
CA ASP A 280 1.78 12.93 -20.90
C ASP A 280 2.50 13.05 -19.55
N ILE A 281 2.96 14.25 -19.20
CA ILE A 281 3.72 14.51 -17.96
C ILE A 281 2.79 14.42 -16.74
N GLU A 282 3.16 13.59 -15.77
CA GLU A 282 2.60 13.63 -14.43
C GLU A 282 3.74 13.70 -13.42
N ALA A 283 3.74 14.74 -12.58
CA ALA A 283 4.73 14.94 -11.55
C ALA A 283 4.18 14.54 -10.18
N GLN A 284 4.95 13.75 -9.46
CA GLN A 284 4.65 13.30 -8.10
C GLN A 284 5.88 13.49 -7.19
N GLY A 285 5.72 13.36 -5.88
CA GLY A 285 6.84 13.34 -4.90
C GLY A 285 7.91 14.41 -5.12
N LEU A 286 7.52 15.67 -4.90
CA LEU A 286 8.36 16.83 -5.17
C LEU A 286 9.54 16.96 -4.19
N SER A 287 10.65 17.51 -4.68
CA SER A 287 11.73 18.03 -3.84
C SER A 287 12.45 19.21 -4.50
N ILE A 288 13.12 20.03 -3.68
CA ILE A 288 13.73 21.28 -4.14
C ILE A 288 15.21 21.35 -3.76
N GLY A 289 16.04 21.63 -4.77
CA GLY A 289 17.46 21.95 -4.62
C GLY A 289 17.70 23.44 -4.82
N GLN A 290 18.03 24.18 -3.76
CA GLN A 290 18.23 25.64 -3.82
C GLN A 290 19.67 26.04 -4.14
N ARG A 291 20.66 25.16 -3.97
CA ARG A 291 22.06 25.50 -4.23
C ARG A 291 22.25 25.83 -5.71
N LYS A 292 22.82 27.01 -5.98
CA LYS A 292 23.18 27.44 -7.33
C LYS A 292 24.20 26.47 -7.95
N SER A 293 23.95 26.07 -9.19
CA SER A 293 24.93 25.40 -10.07
C SER A 293 24.99 26.09 -11.43
N ILE A 294 25.87 25.61 -12.32
CA ILE A 294 25.96 26.11 -13.70
C ILE A 294 24.66 25.86 -14.47
N ASN A 295 24.05 24.69 -14.28
CA ASN A 295 22.81 24.29 -14.98
C ASN A 295 21.55 24.83 -14.29
N TYR A 296 21.63 25.14 -13.00
CA TYR A 296 20.50 25.57 -12.18
C TYR A 296 20.85 26.85 -11.40
N PRO A 297 20.88 28.03 -12.07
CA PRO A 297 21.32 29.28 -11.44
C PRO A 297 20.43 29.75 -10.28
N ALA A 298 19.14 29.41 -10.32
CA ALA A 298 18.14 29.71 -9.29
C ALA A 298 17.78 28.49 -8.42
N GLY A 299 18.51 27.39 -8.56
CA GLY A 299 18.11 26.09 -8.05
C GLY A 299 17.19 25.33 -9.01
N LEU A 300 16.69 24.18 -8.55
CA LEU A 300 15.91 23.23 -9.33
C LEU A 300 14.76 22.62 -8.51
N LEU A 301 13.77 22.14 -9.24
CA LEU A 301 12.71 21.25 -8.78
C LEU A 301 13.00 19.83 -9.30
N SER A 302 12.87 18.83 -8.45
CA SER A 302 12.88 17.41 -8.79
C SER A 302 11.56 16.75 -8.40
N TYR A 303 11.20 15.70 -9.13
CA TYR A 303 9.93 15.00 -8.99
C TYR A 303 10.04 13.58 -9.55
N ALA A 304 9.25 12.67 -8.99
CA ALA A 304 8.86 11.45 -9.71
C ALA A 304 8.06 11.86 -10.95
N LEU A 305 8.34 11.22 -12.06
CA LEU A 305 7.85 11.59 -13.38
C LEU A 305 7.29 10.35 -14.07
N GLU A 306 5.98 10.36 -14.30
CA GLU A 306 5.36 9.51 -15.30
C GLU A 306 5.25 10.28 -16.62
N SER A 307 5.54 9.58 -17.71
CA SER A 307 5.45 10.11 -19.06
C SER A 307 5.16 8.99 -20.03
N LYS A 308 4.86 9.34 -21.29
CA LYS A 308 4.75 8.35 -22.36
C LYS A 308 5.97 7.43 -22.53
N SER A 309 7.15 7.84 -22.04
CA SER A 309 8.38 7.04 -22.10
C SER A 309 8.54 6.07 -20.92
N GLY A 310 7.61 6.06 -19.98
CA GLY A 310 7.67 5.29 -18.73
C GLY A 310 7.96 6.19 -17.52
N GLN A 311 8.16 5.52 -16.38
CA GLN A 311 8.43 6.16 -15.09
C GLN A 311 9.92 6.44 -14.88
N SER A 312 10.23 7.61 -14.32
CA SER A 312 11.59 8.08 -14.07
C SER A 312 11.58 9.19 -13.01
N PHE A 313 12.73 9.78 -12.70
CA PHE A 313 12.79 11.06 -12.01
C PHE A 313 13.15 12.20 -12.99
N GLY A 314 12.43 13.31 -12.89
CA GLY A 314 12.65 14.51 -13.67
C GLY A 314 13.28 15.64 -12.85
N VAL A 315 14.03 16.52 -13.52
CA VAL A 315 14.53 17.78 -12.94
C VAL A 315 14.24 18.97 -13.83
N SER A 316 13.92 20.10 -13.22
CA SER A 316 13.56 21.35 -13.89
C SER A 316 14.22 22.55 -13.23
N SER A 317 14.75 23.49 -14.02
CA SER A 317 15.33 24.74 -13.50
C SER A 317 14.23 25.68 -12.99
N LEU A 318 14.43 26.27 -11.82
CA LEU A 318 13.50 27.25 -11.24
C LEU A 318 13.66 28.66 -11.86
N GLU A 319 14.69 28.90 -12.67
CA GLU A 319 15.06 30.24 -13.13
C GLU A 319 13.95 30.93 -13.95
N SER A 320 13.33 30.23 -14.90
CA SER A 320 12.28 30.80 -15.75
C SER A 320 11.03 31.14 -14.92
N ALA A 321 10.64 30.25 -14.01
CA ALA A 321 9.52 30.46 -13.10
C ALA A 321 9.78 31.64 -12.18
N PHE A 322 10.91 31.67 -11.48
CA PHE A 322 11.23 32.72 -10.52
C PHE A 322 11.28 34.09 -11.19
N LYS A 323 11.90 34.18 -12.38
CA LYS A 323 11.93 35.42 -13.15
C LYS A 323 10.53 35.88 -13.60
N LYS A 324 9.67 34.96 -14.02
CA LYS A 324 8.32 35.30 -14.53
C LYS A 324 7.36 35.67 -13.39
N LEU A 325 7.53 35.05 -12.23
CA LEU A 325 6.69 35.23 -11.05
C LEU A 325 7.22 36.29 -10.08
N ASP A 326 8.34 36.94 -10.42
CA ASP A 326 9.02 37.95 -9.58
C ASP A 326 9.39 37.40 -8.19
N LEU A 327 9.86 36.15 -8.15
CA LEU A 327 10.35 35.48 -6.94
C LEU A 327 11.86 35.58 -6.84
N GLU A 328 12.36 35.93 -5.65
CA GLU A 328 13.80 36.06 -5.39
C GLU A 328 14.44 34.71 -5.02
N PRO A 329 15.46 34.25 -5.74
CA PRO A 329 16.09 32.96 -5.46
C PRO A 329 16.99 33.01 -4.22
N ASN A 330 16.70 32.19 -3.21
CA ASN A 330 17.57 31.94 -2.06
C ASN A 330 18.58 30.82 -2.34
N THR A 331 19.64 31.13 -3.09
CA THR A 331 20.66 30.14 -3.49
C THR A 331 21.73 29.86 -2.46
N ASN A 332 21.72 30.57 -1.33
CA ASN A 332 22.64 30.36 -0.21
C ASN A 332 22.12 29.36 0.83
N TYR A 333 20.94 28.78 0.60
CA TYR A 333 20.36 27.79 1.50
C TYR A 333 21.25 26.54 1.63
N ASP A 334 21.43 26.10 2.87
CA ASP A 334 22.07 24.85 3.24
C ASP A 334 21.18 24.19 4.30
N PRO A 335 20.76 22.92 4.11
CA PRO A 335 19.97 22.22 5.12
C PRO A 335 20.76 21.89 6.39
N ARG A 336 22.10 22.03 6.38
CA ARG A 336 22.91 21.84 7.59
C ARG A 336 22.74 23.00 8.55
N PRO A 337 22.67 22.70 9.86
CA PRO A 337 22.63 23.73 10.87
C PRO A 337 23.96 24.52 10.93
N PRO A 338 23.95 25.75 11.45
CA PRO A 338 25.19 26.48 11.76
C PRO A 338 26.00 25.78 12.85
N LYS A 339 27.30 26.09 12.94
CA LYS A 339 28.25 25.42 13.85
C LYS A 339 27.86 25.45 15.34
N ASP A 340 27.22 26.53 15.78
CA ASP A 340 26.81 26.75 17.17
C ASP A 340 25.37 26.32 17.46
N PHE A 341 24.76 25.53 16.56
CA PHE A 341 23.40 25.05 16.72
C PHE A 341 23.29 24.05 17.88
N PRO A 342 22.15 24.00 18.59
CA PRO A 342 21.91 22.99 19.61
C PRO A 342 22.15 21.56 19.08
N LYS A 343 22.74 20.69 19.91
CA LYS A 343 23.15 19.34 19.47
C LYS A 343 22.09 18.26 19.67
N GLY A 344 20.89 18.62 20.13
CA GLY A 344 19.90 17.66 20.61
C GLY A 344 20.26 17.09 21.98
N ASN A 345 19.33 16.31 22.55
CA ASN A 345 19.52 15.59 23.80
C ASN A 345 19.89 14.12 23.54
N ASN A 346 20.55 13.52 24.53
CA ASN A 346 20.93 12.09 24.54
C ASN A 346 20.10 11.28 25.55
N LYS A 347 18.96 11.80 26.01
CA LYS A 347 18.06 11.14 26.96
C LYS A 347 16.97 10.36 26.21
N ASN A 348 16.36 9.37 26.84
CA ASN A 348 15.27 8.57 26.24
C ASN A 348 13.89 9.19 26.48
N GLY A 349 13.85 10.51 26.56
CA GLY A 349 12.65 11.29 26.87
C GLY A 349 12.95 12.78 26.88
N LEU A 350 11.89 13.57 26.95
CA LEU A 350 11.92 15.03 26.91
C LEU A 350 11.81 15.62 28.32
N ASP A 351 12.57 16.67 28.61
CA ASP A 351 12.65 17.24 29.96
C ASP A 351 11.38 18.01 30.33
N ASN A 352 10.77 17.65 31.47
CA ASN A 352 9.56 18.30 31.98
C ASN A 352 9.86 19.56 32.81
N GLY A 353 11.13 19.87 33.09
CA GLY A 353 11.55 21.02 33.91
C GLY A 353 11.46 20.81 35.42
N ASP A 354 10.96 19.66 35.88
CA ASP A 354 10.87 19.25 37.29
C ASP A 354 11.86 18.12 37.66
N GLY A 355 12.78 17.81 36.74
CA GLY A 355 13.73 16.71 36.86
C GLY A 355 13.16 15.33 36.51
N SER A 356 11.93 15.25 35.97
CA SER A 356 11.40 14.06 35.29
C SER A 356 11.46 14.20 33.77
N LEU A 357 11.30 13.08 33.07
CA LEU A 357 11.24 13.02 31.62
C LEU A 357 9.87 12.49 31.14
N SER A 358 9.37 13.07 30.05
CA SER A 358 8.33 12.46 29.22
C SER A 358 8.98 11.44 28.30
N CYS A 359 8.82 10.16 28.61
CA CYS A 359 9.52 9.07 27.94
C CYS A 359 9.07 8.86 26.50
N PHE A 360 10.03 8.53 25.63
CA PHE A 360 9.77 8.02 24.29
C PHE A 360 9.04 6.67 24.36
N ALA A 361 8.38 6.29 23.27
CA ALA A 361 7.60 5.06 23.20
C ALA A 361 8.42 3.83 23.64
N GLY A 362 7.85 3.03 24.55
CA GLY A 362 8.50 1.86 25.11
C GLY A 362 9.47 2.13 26.27
N PHE A 363 9.78 3.40 26.60
CA PHE A 363 10.54 3.74 27.81
C PHE A 363 9.63 4.12 28.98
N THR A 364 10.09 3.86 30.20
CA THR A 364 9.37 4.11 31.46
C THR A 364 10.32 4.57 32.56
N SER A 365 9.79 4.86 33.75
CA SER A 365 10.46 5.47 34.93
C SER A 365 10.69 6.99 34.80
N LYS A 366 11.00 7.64 35.92
CA LYS A 366 11.25 9.09 35.99
C LYS A 366 12.37 9.57 35.06
N GLU A 367 13.36 8.71 34.83
CA GLU A 367 14.56 9.02 34.02
C GLU A 367 14.56 8.33 32.65
N CYS A 368 13.48 7.62 32.27
CA CYS A 368 13.37 6.87 31.02
C CYS A 368 14.49 5.85 30.80
N LEU A 369 15.00 5.24 31.88
CA LEU A 369 16.06 4.22 31.83
C LEU A 369 15.50 2.80 31.82
N GLN A 370 14.24 2.61 32.20
CA GLN A 370 13.55 1.34 32.11
C GLN A 370 12.80 1.29 30.78
N PHE A 371 12.56 0.08 30.28
CA PHE A 371 11.77 -0.12 29.08
C PHE A 371 10.71 -1.19 29.30
N THR A 372 9.68 -1.13 28.47
CA THR A 372 8.56 -2.07 28.42
C THR A 372 8.27 -2.39 26.96
N CYS A 373 7.53 -3.47 26.75
CA CYS A 373 7.02 -3.85 25.45
C CYS A 373 5.50 -3.86 25.47
N LYS A 374 4.89 -3.58 24.32
CA LYS A 374 3.46 -3.76 24.11
C LYS A 374 3.06 -5.20 24.49
N ASN A 375 1.97 -5.33 25.25
CA ASN A 375 1.40 -6.61 25.68
C ASN A 375 2.38 -7.59 26.37
N ASP A 376 3.50 -7.10 26.91
CA ASP A 376 4.59 -7.95 27.44
C ASP A 376 5.05 -9.03 26.44
N CYS A 377 5.21 -8.64 25.17
CA CYS A 377 5.51 -9.55 24.06
C CYS A 377 4.53 -10.74 23.99
N SER A 378 3.27 -10.48 24.32
CA SER A 378 2.15 -11.43 24.31
C SER A 378 2.41 -12.71 25.12
N ASN A 379 3.34 -12.69 26.07
CA ASN A 379 3.88 -13.86 26.77
C ASN A 379 4.52 -14.93 25.85
N GLN A 380 4.82 -14.58 24.60
CA GLN A 380 5.41 -15.45 23.59
C GLN A 380 6.86 -15.07 23.24
N GLY A 381 7.46 -14.18 24.03
CA GLY A 381 8.82 -13.70 23.80
C GLY A 381 9.40 -13.02 25.03
N GLN A 382 10.50 -12.29 24.79
CA GLN A 382 11.17 -11.49 25.82
C GLN A 382 11.29 -10.05 25.34
N CYS A 383 10.97 -9.10 26.22
CA CYS A 383 11.22 -7.70 25.96
C CYS A 383 12.72 -7.41 26.08
N VAL A 384 13.36 -7.04 24.96
CA VAL A 384 14.81 -6.82 24.87
C VAL A 384 15.18 -5.36 24.64
N GLY A 385 14.19 -4.49 24.48
CA GLY A 385 14.35 -3.05 24.32
C GLY A 385 13.00 -2.32 24.34
N PRO A 386 12.99 -0.99 24.19
CA PRO A 386 11.76 -0.18 24.19
C PRO A 386 10.85 -0.57 23.02
N ASN A 387 9.74 -1.26 23.33
CA ASN A 387 8.87 -1.87 22.31
C ASN A 387 9.62 -2.76 21.31
N VAL A 388 10.64 -3.50 21.77
CA VAL A 388 11.35 -4.49 20.95
C VAL A 388 11.26 -5.85 21.61
N CYS A 389 10.53 -6.76 20.96
CA CYS A 389 10.35 -8.12 21.40
C CYS A 389 11.28 -9.08 20.65
N LYS A 390 11.89 -10.02 21.39
CA LYS A 390 12.52 -11.21 20.84
C LYS A 390 11.57 -12.39 21.00
N CYS A 391 10.97 -12.83 19.90
CA CYS A 391 9.95 -13.87 19.93
C CYS A 391 10.53 -15.28 20.09
N SER A 392 9.70 -16.16 20.65
CA SER A 392 9.95 -17.60 20.65
C SER A 392 9.78 -18.17 19.24
N ALA A 393 10.35 -19.35 18.97
CA ALA A 393 10.52 -19.87 17.60
C ALA A 393 9.22 -20.01 16.78
N SER A 394 8.06 -20.19 17.43
CA SER A 394 6.75 -20.33 16.77
C SER A 394 6.00 -19.01 16.59
N TRP A 395 6.58 -17.89 17.01
CA TRP A 395 5.90 -16.60 17.09
C TRP A 395 6.72 -15.50 16.42
N SER A 396 6.01 -14.51 15.88
CA SER A 396 6.54 -13.35 15.16
C SER A 396 5.62 -12.14 15.36
N GLY A 397 5.86 -11.08 14.58
CA GLY A 397 5.14 -9.81 14.69
C GLY A 397 5.72 -8.87 15.76
N PRO A 398 5.19 -7.65 15.85
CA PRO A 398 5.80 -6.58 16.65
C PRO A 398 5.78 -6.85 18.16
N ASP A 399 4.82 -7.63 18.65
CA ASP A 399 4.67 -8.02 20.05
C ASP A 399 4.56 -9.55 20.23
N CYS A 400 5.11 -10.33 19.30
CA CYS A 400 5.10 -11.80 19.32
C CYS A 400 3.70 -12.44 19.36
N SER A 401 2.67 -11.73 18.91
CA SER A 401 1.29 -12.23 18.86
C SER A 401 0.98 -13.02 17.59
N PHE A 402 1.83 -12.98 16.56
CA PHE A 402 1.56 -13.64 15.29
C PHE A 402 2.16 -15.04 15.29
N LEU A 403 1.37 -16.04 14.93
CA LEU A 403 1.89 -17.38 14.70
C LEU A 403 2.82 -17.34 13.47
N LEU A 404 4.04 -17.87 13.61
CA LEU A 404 4.96 -18.03 12.50
C LEU A 404 4.72 -19.38 11.83
N VAL A 405 4.30 -19.38 10.58
CA VAL A 405 4.10 -20.59 9.77
C VAL A 405 5.12 -20.66 8.64
N LYS A 406 5.38 -21.86 8.13
CA LYS A 406 6.38 -22.09 7.09
C LYS A 406 5.74 -22.59 5.81
N PRO A 407 6.15 -22.07 4.64
CA PRO A 407 5.72 -22.59 3.36
C PRO A 407 6.36 -23.94 3.09
N LYS A 408 5.66 -24.73 2.29
CA LYS A 408 6.13 -26.04 1.84
C LYS A 408 6.71 -25.96 0.43
N PHE A 409 6.04 -25.22 -0.44
CA PHE A 409 6.46 -24.92 -1.81
C PHE A 409 6.11 -23.46 -2.13
N GLU A 410 6.63 -22.99 -3.25
CA GLU A 410 6.14 -21.79 -3.94
C GLU A 410 5.90 -22.13 -5.41
N THR A 411 5.07 -21.35 -6.09
CA THR A 411 4.91 -21.48 -7.54
C THR A 411 6.15 -21.01 -8.28
N GLU A 412 6.43 -21.59 -9.46
CA GLU A 412 7.29 -20.94 -10.44
C GLU A 412 6.82 -19.49 -10.64
N ALA A 413 7.76 -18.53 -10.59
CA ALA A 413 7.43 -17.12 -10.69
C ALA A 413 6.68 -16.82 -12.01
N ASN A 414 5.60 -16.04 -11.91
CA ASN A 414 4.70 -15.80 -13.02
C ASN A 414 4.02 -14.44 -12.94
N GLY A 415 4.05 -13.70 -14.07
CA GLY A 415 3.40 -12.41 -14.18
C GLY A 415 4.17 -11.30 -13.47
N GLY A 416 4.21 -10.10 -14.05
CA GLY A 416 4.85 -8.96 -13.40
C GLY A 416 4.10 -8.55 -12.12
N ASP A 417 2.79 -8.76 -12.12
CA ASP A 417 1.86 -8.38 -11.05
C ASP A 417 0.85 -9.52 -10.83
N GLY A 418 1.25 -10.52 -10.04
CA GLY A 418 0.36 -11.60 -9.58
C GLY A 418 -0.62 -11.08 -8.54
N ASP A 419 -1.79 -11.69 -8.40
CA ASP A 419 -2.84 -11.14 -7.54
C ASP A 419 -3.55 -12.20 -6.69
N ASP A 420 -4.40 -13.03 -7.32
CA ASP A 420 -5.32 -13.89 -6.60
C ASP A 420 -5.15 -15.37 -6.94
N PRO A 421 -5.12 -16.26 -5.94
CA PRO A 421 -5.16 -17.70 -6.16
C PRO A 421 -6.58 -18.26 -6.03
N ALA A 422 -6.85 -19.36 -6.75
CA ALA A 422 -7.95 -20.27 -6.49
C ALA A 422 -7.45 -21.72 -6.52
N ILE A 423 -8.13 -22.61 -5.78
CA ILE A 423 -7.75 -24.02 -5.68
C ILE A 423 -8.86 -24.87 -6.31
N TRP A 424 -8.54 -25.57 -7.40
CA TRP A 424 -9.44 -26.56 -7.98
C TRP A 424 -9.15 -27.95 -7.42
N VAL A 425 -10.11 -28.51 -6.68
CA VAL A 425 -10.01 -29.87 -6.13
C VAL A 425 -10.49 -30.87 -7.17
N SER A 426 -9.58 -31.73 -7.64
CA SER A 426 -9.92 -32.69 -8.69
C SER A 426 -10.92 -33.76 -8.20
N PRO A 427 -12.06 -33.97 -8.89
CA PRO A 427 -13.01 -35.05 -8.58
C PRO A 427 -12.45 -36.45 -8.85
N TYR A 428 -11.32 -36.55 -9.57
CA TYR A 428 -10.77 -37.83 -10.01
C TYR A 428 -9.69 -38.34 -9.08
N SER A 429 -8.86 -37.43 -8.53
CA SER A 429 -7.80 -37.78 -7.59
C SER A 429 -7.28 -36.50 -6.91
N PRO A 430 -7.26 -36.43 -5.57
CA PRO A 430 -6.86 -35.19 -4.88
C PRO A 430 -5.45 -34.68 -5.19
N ASP A 431 -4.52 -35.58 -5.56
CA ASP A 431 -3.15 -35.26 -5.96
C ASP A 431 -3.04 -34.63 -7.36
N LYS A 432 -4.13 -34.64 -8.13
CA LYS A 432 -4.27 -33.95 -9.43
C LYS A 432 -4.99 -32.60 -9.31
N SER A 433 -5.24 -32.14 -8.09
CA SER A 433 -5.76 -30.79 -7.87
C SER A 433 -4.75 -29.75 -8.36
N THR A 434 -5.24 -28.59 -8.76
CA THR A 434 -4.40 -27.52 -9.31
C THR A 434 -4.66 -26.20 -8.59
N VAL A 435 -3.65 -25.34 -8.64
CA VAL A 435 -3.75 -23.94 -8.22
C VAL A 435 -3.90 -23.11 -9.49
N ILE A 436 -4.86 -22.20 -9.52
CA ILE A 436 -5.08 -21.25 -10.61
C ILE A 436 -4.78 -19.88 -10.04
N THR A 437 -3.96 -19.08 -10.71
CA THR A 437 -3.63 -17.72 -10.25
C THR A 437 -3.84 -16.71 -11.35
N THR A 438 -4.10 -15.46 -11.00
CA THR A 438 -4.20 -14.35 -11.95
C THR A 438 -2.88 -13.60 -12.10
N THR A 439 -2.74 -12.92 -13.23
CA THR A 439 -1.73 -11.89 -13.49
C THR A 439 -2.46 -10.68 -14.01
N LYS A 440 -2.52 -9.62 -13.19
CA LYS A 440 -3.31 -8.42 -13.46
C LYS A 440 -2.59 -7.45 -14.40
N SER A 441 -1.26 -7.48 -14.46
CA SER A 441 -0.47 -6.66 -15.40
C SER A 441 -0.73 -7.01 -16.86
N SER A 442 -0.68 -6.00 -17.74
CA SER A 442 -0.74 -6.17 -19.20
C SER A 442 0.35 -7.11 -19.73
N GLU A 443 1.57 -7.01 -19.19
CA GLU A 443 2.63 -7.97 -19.46
C GLU A 443 2.33 -9.31 -18.78
N GLY A 444 2.17 -10.36 -19.59
CA GLY A 444 1.88 -11.70 -19.08
C GLY A 444 0.43 -11.92 -18.63
N ALA A 445 -0.48 -10.99 -18.93
CA ALA A 445 -1.89 -11.04 -18.56
C ALA A 445 -2.55 -12.40 -18.84
N GLY A 446 -3.23 -12.94 -17.84
CA GLY A 446 -3.95 -14.21 -17.95
C GLY A 446 -4.03 -14.98 -16.63
N LEU A 447 -4.40 -16.25 -16.75
CA LEU A 447 -4.45 -17.20 -15.65
C LEU A 447 -3.35 -18.25 -15.80
N SER A 448 -2.60 -18.49 -14.74
CA SER A 448 -1.62 -19.58 -14.69
C SER A 448 -2.14 -20.74 -13.87
N VAL A 449 -1.90 -21.96 -14.35
CA VAL A 449 -2.28 -23.19 -13.67
C VAL A 449 -1.00 -23.88 -13.18
N PHE A 450 -0.98 -24.28 -11.91
CA PHE A 450 0.13 -24.96 -11.27
C PHE A 450 -0.31 -26.28 -10.65
N ASP A 451 0.62 -27.24 -10.59
CA ASP A 451 0.44 -28.40 -9.74
C ASP A 451 0.70 -28.06 -8.25
N LEU A 452 0.46 -29.03 -7.37
CA LEU A 452 0.63 -28.86 -5.93
C LEU A 452 2.10 -28.74 -5.48
N THR A 453 3.07 -28.84 -6.39
CA THR A 453 4.49 -28.55 -6.10
C THR A 453 4.90 -27.16 -6.60
N GLY A 454 3.95 -26.39 -7.14
CA GLY A 454 4.20 -25.07 -7.69
C GLY A 454 4.72 -25.07 -9.13
N LYS A 455 4.79 -26.22 -9.80
CA LYS A 455 5.23 -26.28 -11.20
C LYS A 455 4.12 -25.79 -12.13
N ARG A 456 4.44 -24.86 -13.03
CA ARG A 456 3.46 -24.33 -13.99
C ARG A 456 3.12 -25.37 -15.06
N LEU A 457 1.82 -25.62 -15.22
CA LEU A 457 1.24 -26.55 -16.19
C LEU A 457 0.72 -25.82 -17.44
N GLN A 458 0.17 -24.62 -17.26
CA GLN A 458 -0.43 -23.85 -18.35
C GLN A 458 -0.41 -22.34 -18.03
N VAL A 459 -0.37 -21.53 -19.08
CA VAL A 459 -0.81 -20.13 -19.06
C VAL A 459 -2.00 -20.02 -20.03
N MET A 460 -3.13 -19.54 -19.52
CA MET A 460 -4.35 -19.24 -20.28
C MET A 460 -4.45 -17.73 -20.43
N LYS A 461 -4.44 -17.22 -21.67
CA LYS A 461 -4.57 -15.78 -21.89
C LYS A 461 -5.96 -15.30 -21.50
N ALA A 462 -6.01 -14.17 -20.82
CA ALA A 462 -7.22 -13.43 -20.50
C ALA A 462 -6.88 -11.95 -20.36
N GLY A 463 -7.85 -11.07 -20.56
CA GLY A 463 -7.64 -9.63 -20.55
C GLY A 463 -7.53 -9.09 -19.14
N GLU A 464 -6.31 -9.10 -18.59
CA GLU A 464 -5.95 -8.57 -17.27
C GLU A 464 -6.91 -9.04 -16.16
N PRO A 465 -7.01 -10.36 -15.90
CA PRO A 465 -7.85 -10.87 -14.83
C PRO A 465 -7.33 -10.38 -13.47
N ASN A 466 -8.22 -9.85 -12.63
CA ASN A 466 -7.90 -9.38 -11.29
C ASN A 466 -7.97 -10.54 -10.28
N ASN A 467 -9.17 -10.94 -9.85
CA ASN A 467 -9.38 -12.09 -8.96
C ASN A 467 -9.89 -13.34 -9.70
N VAL A 468 -9.79 -14.52 -9.07
CA VAL A 468 -10.28 -15.78 -9.62
C VAL A 468 -10.94 -16.66 -8.56
N ASP A 469 -12.05 -17.32 -8.92
CA ASP A 469 -12.72 -18.31 -8.07
C ASP A 469 -13.15 -19.55 -8.89
N VAL A 470 -13.43 -20.66 -8.21
CA VAL A 470 -13.82 -21.94 -8.82
C VAL A 470 -15.31 -22.23 -8.61
N ILE A 471 -15.99 -22.55 -9.70
CA ILE A 471 -17.38 -22.98 -9.71
C ILE A 471 -17.44 -24.48 -10.01
N TYR A 472 -18.03 -25.26 -9.10
CA TYR A 472 -18.11 -26.71 -9.23
C TYR A 472 -19.48 -27.20 -9.72
N GLY A 473 -19.48 -28.23 -10.56
CA GLY A 473 -20.65 -29.09 -10.76
C GLY A 473 -21.78 -28.50 -11.61
N LEU A 474 -21.50 -27.55 -12.50
CA LEU A 474 -22.48 -26.95 -13.41
C LEU A 474 -22.95 -27.97 -14.47
N LYS A 475 -24.25 -27.97 -14.77
CA LYS A 475 -24.84 -28.89 -15.76
C LYS A 475 -24.86 -28.27 -17.16
N ALA A 476 -23.92 -28.67 -18.01
CA ALA A 476 -23.82 -28.29 -19.42
C ALA A 476 -24.43 -29.37 -20.33
N GLY A 477 -25.75 -29.32 -20.53
CA GLY A 477 -26.47 -30.40 -21.20
C GLY A 477 -26.36 -31.71 -20.41
N ASN A 478 -25.74 -32.75 -21.01
CA ASN A 478 -25.48 -34.03 -20.33
C ASN A 478 -24.14 -34.06 -19.58
N ARG A 479 -23.32 -33.01 -19.70
CA ARG A 479 -22.02 -32.91 -19.02
C ARG A 479 -22.19 -32.21 -17.67
N THR A 480 -21.32 -32.56 -16.74
CA THR A 480 -21.09 -31.78 -15.52
C THR A 480 -19.70 -31.18 -15.67
N ILE A 481 -19.59 -29.87 -15.54
CA ILE A 481 -18.36 -29.12 -15.76
C ILE A 481 -18.05 -28.27 -14.52
N ASP A 482 -16.78 -27.98 -14.34
CA ASP A 482 -16.30 -26.99 -13.39
C ASP A 482 -15.78 -25.78 -14.19
N LEU A 483 -15.85 -24.58 -13.62
CA LEU A 483 -15.38 -23.35 -14.24
C LEU A 483 -14.40 -22.62 -13.34
N ALA A 484 -13.42 -21.94 -13.92
CA ALA A 484 -12.74 -20.82 -13.31
C ALA A 484 -13.46 -19.54 -13.70
N TYR A 485 -13.69 -18.63 -12.77
CA TYR A 485 -14.36 -17.34 -12.97
C TYR A 485 -13.45 -16.21 -12.51
N ALA A 486 -13.27 -15.18 -13.33
CA ALA A 486 -12.48 -14.00 -13.02
C ALA A 486 -13.16 -12.70 -13.51
N ALA A 487 -12.82 -11.58 -12.89
CA ALA A 487 -13.08 -10.24 -13.42
C ALA A 487 -11.91 -9.81 -14.33
N CYS A 488 -12.18 -9.61 -15.62
CA CYS A 488 -11.18 -9.21 -16.62
C CYS A 488 -11.27 -7.72 -16.95
N ARG A 489 -10.20 -6.97 -16.65
CA ARG A 489 -10.17 -5.51 -16.68
C ARG A 489 -9.94 -4.92 -18.07
N GLU A 490 -9.32 -5.65 -18.99
CA GLU A 490 -9.04 -5.13 -20.35
C GLU A 490 -10.34 -4.72 -21.07
N ASP A 491 -11.40 -5.52 -20.89
CA ASP A 491 -12.69 -5.36 -21.57
C ASP A 491 -13.87 -5.16 -20.58
N ASP A 492 -13.60 -5.05 -19.28
CA ASP A 492 -14.62 -4.98 -18.21
C ASP A 492 -15.65 -6.12 -18.26
N THR A 493 -15.16 -7.37 -18.31
CA THR A 493 -15.98 -8.57 -18.48
C THR A 493 -15.88 -9.56 -17.33
N LEU A 494 -16.91 -10.40 -17.21
CA LEU A 494 -16.89 -11.64 -16.44
C LEU A 494 -16.27 -12.73 -17.33
N CYS A 495 -15.06 -13.17 -17.01
CA CYS A 495 -14.34 -14.21 -17.72
C CYS A 495 -14.58 -15.58 -17.06
N LEU A 496 -14.98 -16.57 -17.85
CA LEU A 496 -15.23 -17.95 -17.43
C LEU A 496 -14.51 -18.93 -18.36
N PHE A 497 -13.80 -19.87 -17.76
CA PHE A 497 -13.07 -20.92 -18.46
C PHE A 497 -13.51 -22.28 -17.95
N GLU A 498 -13.72 -23.25 -18.84
CA GLU A 498 -13.96 -24.64 -18.43
C GLU A 498 -12.67 -25.23 -17.85
N ILE A 499 -12.78 -25.86 -16.67
CA ILE A 499 -11.69 -26.63 -16.08
C ILE A 499 -11.76 -28.06 -16.62
N THR A 500 -10.72 -28.49 -17.32
CA THR A 500 -10.62 -29.84 -17.90
C THR A 500 -10.42 -30.90 -16.81
N ARG A 501 -10.52 -32.17 -17.21
CA ARG A 501 -10.25 -33.31 -16.33
C ARG A 501 -8.84 -33.29 -15.73
N GLU A 502 -7.88 -32.73 -16.45
CA GLU A 502 -6.48 -32.60 -16.06
C GLU A 502 -6.23 -31.36 -15.19
N GLY A 503 -7.26 -30.55 -14.90
CA GLY A 503 -7.13 -29.32 -14.13
C GLY A 503 -6.62 -28.12 -14.93
N LEU A 504 -6.64 -28.21 -16.26
CA LEU A 504 -6.25 -27.15 -17.19
C LEU A 504 -7.47 -26.29 -17.56
N LEU A 505 -7.25 -25.10 -18.11
CA LEU A 505 -8.30 -24.18 -18.55
C LEU A 505 -8.53 -24.26 -20.06
N ALA A 506 -9.80 -24.18 -20.47
CA ALA A 506 -10.23 -24.13 -21.86
C ALA A 506 -11.32 -23.07 -22.07
N GLU A 507 -11.34 -22.46 -23.26
CA GLU A 507 -12.45 -21.58 -23.65
C GLU A 507 -13.77 -22.33 -23.70
N ILE A 508 -14.85 -21.66 -23.31
CA ILE A 508 -16.22 -22.17 -23.35
C ILE A 508 -17.13 -21.14 -24.06
N PRO A 509 -18.13 -21.56 -24.86
CA PRO A 509 -19.05 -20.62 -25.48
C PRO A 509 -19.75 -19.74 -24.45
N GLY A 510 -19.69 -18.42 -24.63
CA GLY A 510 -20.19 -17.46 -23.65
C GLY A 510 -19.25 -17.26 -22.45
N GLY A 511 -17.99 -17.71 -22.53
CA GLY A 511 -16.99 -17.54 -21.48
C GLY A 511 -16.54 -16.09 -21.24
N SER A 512 -16.97 -15.13 -22.06
CA SER A 512 -16.82 -13.71 -21.75
C SER A 512 -18.21 -13.09 -21.75
N GLN A 513 -18.59 -12.45 -20.65
CA GLN A 513 -19.88 -11.77 -20.50
C GLN A 513 -19.64 -10.30 -20.13
N PRO A 514 -20.31 -9.36 -20.81
CA PRO A 514 -20.16 -7.95 -20.50
C PRO A 514 -20.73 -7.62 -19.12
N THR A 515 -20.11 -6.67 -18.45
CA THR A 515 -20.74 -6.00 -17.30
C THR A 515 -21.64 -4.85 -17.77
N LYS A 516 -22.15 -4.03 -16.84
CA LYS A 516 -22.94 -2.85 -17.22
C LYS A 516 -22.03 -1.79 -17.87
N VAL A 517 -22.62 -0.86 -18.62
CA VAL A 517 -21.88 0.27 -19.20
C VAL A 517 -21.31 1.16 -18.09
N ASP A 518 -20.13 1.74 -18.33
CA ASP A 518 -19.41 2.62 -17.41
C ASP A 518 -19.08 1.95 -16.07
N TYR A 519 -18.49 0.76 -16.12
CA TYR A 519 -18.12 -0.01 -14.95
C TYR A 519 -16.76 -0.67 -15.13
N SER A 520 -15.79 -0.29 -14.29
CA SER A 520 -14.46 -0.89 -14.30
C SER A 520 -14.38 -2.02 -13.29
N VAL A 521 -14.20 -3.24 -13.77
CA VAL A 521 -14.21 -4.44 -12.90
C VAL A 521 -12.95 -4.49 -12.03
N TYR A 522 -13.07 -5.08 -10.84
CA TYR A 522 -11.97 -5.25 -9.91
C TYR A 522 -12.09 -6.60 -9.20
N GLY A 523 -12.54 -6.66 -7.94
CA GLY A 523 -12.72 -7.92 -7.21
C GLY A 523 -13.83 -8.82 -7.71
N SER A 524 -13.70 -10.14 -7.50
CA SER A 524 -14.72 -11.13 -7.90
C SER A 524 -14.73 -12.40 -7.05
N CYS A 525 -15.93 -12.97 -6.83
CA CYS A 525 -16.12 -14.27 -6.19
C CYS A 525 -17.44 -14.93 -6.62
N ALA A 526 -17.55 -16.25 -6.46
CA ALA A 526 -18.74 -17.01 -6.83
C ALA A 526 -19.62 -17.35 -5.62
N TYR A 527 -20.92 -17.53 -5.86
CA TYR A 527 -21.88 -17.98 -4.85
C TYR A 527 -22.86 -18.97 -5.44
N ARG A 528 -23.03 -20.12 -4.80
CA ARG A 528 -24.13 -21.04 -5.10
C ARG A 528 -25.19 -20.96 -4.03
N SER A 529 -26.41 -20.61 -4.44
CA SER A 529 -27.54 -20.54 -3.53
C SER A 529 -27.95 -21.94 -3.06
N PRO A 530 -27.88 -22.26 -1.75
CA PRO A 530 -28.34 -23.57 -1.25
C PRO A 530 -29.87 -23.69 -1.32
N SER A 531 -30.59 -22.57 -1.43
CA SER A 531 -32.05 -22.54 -1.45
C SER A 531 -32.63 -22.86 -2.84
N SER A 532 -31.98 -22.35 -3.89
CA SER A 532 -32.45 -22.48 -5.28
C SER A 532 -31.58 -23.41 -6.14
N GLY A 533 -30.35 -23.68 -5.71
CA GLY A 533 -29.34 -24.37 -6.50
C GLY A 533 -28.74 -23.54 -7.63
N LYS A 534 -29.16 -22.27 -7.79
CA LYS A 534 -28.66 -21.35 -8.80
C LYS A 534 -27.25 -20.86 -8.48
N GLN A 535 -26.52 -20.53 -9.53
CA GLN A 535 -25.16 -19.99 -9.45
C GLN A 535 -25.20 -18.48 -9.66
N TYR A 536 -24.45 -17.76 -8.84
CA TYR A 536 -24.28 -16.32 -8.91
C TYR A 536 -22.80 -15.97 -8.95
N LEU A 537 -22.50 -14.82 -9.57
CA LEU A 537 -21.18 -14.22 -9.69
C LEU A 537 -21.25 -12.82 -9.10
N PHE A 538 -20.37 -12.51 -8.17
CA PHE A 538 -20.17 -11.16 -7.66
C PHE A 538 -18.93 -10.56 -8.32
N VAL A 539 -19.05 -9.31 -8.74
CA VAL A 539 -17.93 -8.48 -9.20
C VAL A 539 -18.07 -7.10 -8.59
N ASN A 540 -16.97 -6.44 -8.21
CA ASN A 540 -16.96 -5.05 -7.76
C ASN A 540 -16.11 -4.14 -8.65
N SER A 541 -16.08 -2.85 -8.29
CA SER A 541 -15.20 -1.82 -8.83
C SER A 541 -14.46 -1.11 -7.69
N LYS A 542 -13.47 -0.27 -8.04
CA LYS A 542 -12.79 0.62 -7.07
C LYS A 542 -13.72 1.69 -6.45
N THR A 543 -14.90 1.92 -7.04
CA THR A 543 -15.92 2.86 -6.53
C THR A 543 -16.86 2.25 -5.49
N ALA A 544 -16.50 1.08 -4.95
CA ALA A 544 -17.27 0.31 -3.98
C ALA A 544 -18.58 -0.31 -4.51
N GLU A 545 -18.91 -0.18 -5.79
CA GLU A 545 -20.13 -0.80 -6.32
C GLU A 545 -19.91 -2.29 -6.54
N TYR A 546 -20.84 -3.13 -6.03
CA TYR A 546 -20.93 -4.55 -6.32
C TYR A 546 -22.09 -4.83 -7.26
N LEU A 547 -21.85 -5.71 -8.23
CA LEU A 547 -22.85 -6.28 -9.12
C LEU A 547 -22.96 -7.79 -8.85
N GLN A 548 -24.20 -8.29 -8.82
CA GLN A 548 -24.48 -9.72 -8.73
C GLN A 548 -25.18 -10.21 -9.99
N TYR A 549 -24.60 -11.21 -10.63
CA TYR A 549 -25.12 -11.83 -11.84
C TYR A 549 -25.58 -13.26 -11.56
N GLU A 550 -26.76 -13.65 -12.05
CA GLU A 550 -27.16 -15.06 -12.17
C GLU A 550 -26.45 -15.68 -13.37
N LEU A 551 -25.74 -16.80 -13.17
CA LEU A 551 -25.11 -17.57 -14.24
C LEU A 551 -26.03 -18.70 -14.68
N THR A 552 -26.28 -18.75 -16.00
CA THR A 552 -27.07 -19.80 -16.64
C THR A 552 -26.28 -20.44 -17.78
N ILE A 553 -26.68 -21.64 -18.15
CA ILE A 553 -26.10 -22.36 -19.28
C ILE A 553 -27.22 -22.94 -20.13
N SER A 554 -27.17 -22.67 -21.43
CA SER A 554 -28.11 -23.21 -22.40
C SER A 554 -27.90 -24.71 -22.64
N SER A 555 -28.87 -25.36 -23.27
CA SER A 555 -28.79 -26.80 -23.59
C SER A 555 -27.64 -27.17 -24.53
N ASN A 556 -27.14 -26.24 -25.34
CA ASN A 556 -25.95 -26.40 -26.18
C ASN A 556 -24.63 -26.03 -25.47
N GLY A 557 -24.67 -25.72 -24.17
CA GLY A 557 -23.47 -25.46 -23.36
C GLY A 557 -22.94 -24.03 -23.45
N THR A 558 -23.75 -23.06 -23.88
CA THR A 558 -23.38 -21.64 -23.92
C THR A 558 -23.73 -20.95 -22.61
N LEU A 559 -22.76 -20.31 -21.99
CA LEU A 559 -22.94 -19.53 -20.77
C LEU A 559 -23.65 -18.20 -21.08
N SER A 560 -24.45 -17.74 -20.13
CA SER A 560 -25.08 -16.42 -20.16
C SER A 560 -25.30 -15.92 -18.73
N THR A 561 -25.09 -14.62 -18.51
CA THR A 561 -25.35 -13.96 -17.23
C THR A 561 -26.54 -13.02 -17.29
N THR A 562 -27.19 -12.81 -16.14
CA THR A 562 -28.24 -11.80 -15.97
C THR A 562 -27.95 -11.00 -14.70
N LEU A 563 -27.84 -9.67 -14.80
CA LEU A 563 -27.69 -8.82 -13.61
C LEU A 563 -28.97 -8.89 -12.77
N VAL A 564 -28.84 -9.35 -11.52
CA VAL A 564 -29.97 -9.54 -10.61
C VAL A 564 -29.95 -8.58 -9.43
N ARG A 565 -28.78 -7.99 -9.10
CA ARG A 565 -28.63 -7.06 -7.98
C ARG A 565 -27.43 -6.13 -8.17
N SER A 566 -27.54 -4.91 -7.68
CA SER A 566 -26.44 -3.94 -7.52
C SER A 566 -26.57 -3.26 -6.16
N PHE A 567 -25.44 -3.02 -5.50
CA PHE A 567 -25.38 -2.37 -4.19
C PHE A 567 -24.01 -1.75 -3.93
N ALA A 568 -23.93 -0.86 -2.94
CA ALA A 568 -22.66 -0.30 -2.47
C ALA A 568 -22.06 -1.17 -1.36
N GLY A 569 -20.79 -1.53 -1.53
CA GLY A 569 -19.95 -2.23 -0.57
C GLY A 569 -19.41 -1.28 0.50
N GLY A 570 -19.34 -1.79 1.73
CA GLY A 570 -18.75 -1.12 2.87
C GLY A 570 -19.35 0.26 3.17
N SER A 571 -18.46 1.20 3.49
CA SER A 571 -18.80 2.61 3.71
C SER A 571 -18.65 3.50 2.46
N GLY A 572 -18.36 2.90 1.31
CA GLY A 572 -18.11 3.59 0.05
C GLY A 572 -16.62 3.79 -0.29
N GLY A 573 -15.70 3.24 0.51
CA GLY A 573 -14.27 3.16 0.18
C GLY A 573 -13.95 2.00 -0.76
N GLN A 574 -12.69 1.90 -1.20
CA GLN A 574 -12.24 0.84 -2.09
C GLN A 574 -12.46 -0.55 -1.48
N VAL A 575 -12.96 -1.47 -2.30
CA VAL A 575 -13.27 -2.86 -1.95
C VAL A 575 -12.64 -3.77 -2.99
N GLU A 576 -12.30 -4.99 -2.61
CA GLU A 576 -11.74 -5.99 -3.54
C GLU A 576 -12.09 -7.40 -3.10
N GLY A 577 -11.42 -7.90 -2.07
CA GLY A 577 -11.56 -9.27 -1.61
C GLY A 577 -13.01 -9.60 -1.26
N CYS A 578 -13.49 -10.75 -1.74
CA CYS A 578 -14.81 -11.25 -1.36
C CYS A 578 -14.87 -12.77 -1.26
N VAL A 579 -15.73 -13.28 -0.39
CA VAL A 579 -16.00 -14.71 -0.28
C VAL A 579 -17.45 -14.95 0.15
N ALA A 580 -18.11 -15.90 -0.50
CA ALA A 580 -19.47 -16.27 -0.16
C ALA A 580 -19.53 -17.53 0.72
N ASP A 581 -20.20 -17.42 1.86
CA ASP A 581 -20.59 -18.55 2.69
C ASP A 581 -21.95 -19.08 2.21
N GLU A 582 -21.92 -20.20 1.50
CA GLU A 582 -23.12 -20.82 0.97
C GLU A 582 -24.09 -21.27 2.06
N ASP A 583 -23.62 -21.92 3.13
CA ASP A 583 -24.51 -22.46 4.17
C ASP A 583 -25.22 -21.35 4.92
N ALA A 584 -24.50 -20.26 5.20
CA ALA A 584 -25.04 -19.09 5.89
C ALA A 584 -25.79 -18.12 4.95
N ARG A 585 -25.62 -18.27 3.63
CA ARG A 585 -26.12 -17.35 2.58
C ARG A 585 -25.60 -15.93 2.79
N VAL A 586 -24.31 -15.83 3.06
CA VAL A 586 -23.62 -14.58 3.40
C VAL A 586 -22.53 -14.30 2.39
N LEU A 587 -22.39 -13.04 2.01
CA LEU A 587 -21.22 -12.52 1.30
C LEU A 587 -20.38 -11.72 2.30
N PHE A 588 -19.10 -12.07 2.42
CA PHE A 588 -18.11 -11.22 3.07
C PHE A 588 -17.36 -10.43 2.01
N ILE A 589 -17.12 -9.15 2.28
CA ILE A 589 -16.30 -8.27 1.45
C ILE A 589 -15.26 -7.55 2.32
N GLY A 590 -14.08 -7.31 1.77
CA GLY A 590 -13.05 -6.44 2.34
C GLY A 590 -13.20 -5.02 1.81
N GLU A 591 -13.30 -4.04 2.70
CA GLU A 591 -13.07 -2.63 2.38
C GLU A 591 -11.68 -2.27 2.91
N GLU A 592 -10.71 -2.09 2.00
CA GLU A 592 -9.26 -2.14 2.24
C GLU A 592 -8.85 -1.37 3.50
N ALA A 593 -9.14 -0.07 3.54
CA ALA A 593 -8.73 0.82 4.63
C ALA A 593 -9.70 0.84 5.84
N THR A 594 -10.75 0.01 5.86
CA THR A 594 -11.84 0.11 6.85
C THR A 594 -12.11 -1.19 7.60
N GLY A 595 -12.29 -2.32 6.92
CA GLY A 595 -12.66 -3.56 7.58
C GLY A 595 -13.43 -4.56 6.74
N ILE A 596 -13.90 -5.62 7.41
CA ILE A 596 -14.69 -6.69 6.78
C ILE A 596 -16.16 -6.39 6.95
N TRP A 597 -16.93 -6.56 5.88
CA TRP A 597 -18.38 -6.36 5.88
C TRP A 597 -19.12 -7.64 5.49
N ARG A 598 -20.29 -7.81 6.10
CA ARG A 598 -21.21 -8.92 5.86
C ARG A 598 -22.46 -8.42 5.13
N TYR A 599 -22.81 -9.11 4.05
CA TYR A 599 -24.02 -8.91 3.26
C TYR A 599 -24.83 -10.21 3.15
N ASP A 600 -26.11 -10.10 2.84
CA ASP A 600 -26.91 -11.25 2.43
C ASP A 600 -26.53 -11.63 1.00
N ALA A 601 -26.24 -12.90 0.71
CA ALA A 601 -25.74 -13.34 -0.61
C ALA A 601 -26.85 -13.64 -1.63
N GLU A 602 -28.09 -13.85 -1.18
CA GLU A 602 -29.21 -14.09 -2.11
C GLU A 602 -29.52 -12.82 -2.93
N PRO A 603 -30.03 -12.96 -4.16
CA PRO A 603 -30.29 -11.82 -5.05
C PRO A 603 -31.41 -10.89 -4.57
N ASP A 604 -32.28 -11.35 -3.67
CA ASP A 604 -33.31 -10.56 -2.99
C ASP A 604 -32.87 -10.10 -1.58
N GLY A 605 -31.60 -10.28 -1.24
CA GLY A 605 -30.99 -9.87 0.02
C GLY A 605 -30.92 -8.36 0.20
N ARG A 606 -30.70 -7.92 1.46
CA ARG A 606 -30.61 -6.50 1.80
C ARG A 606 -29.30 -5.89 1.33
N ASN A 607 -29.37 -4.67 0.81
CA ASN A 607 -28.22 -3.92 0.28
C ASN A 607 -27.38 -3.25 1.37
N GLU A 608 -27.81 -3.27 2.62
CA GLU A 608 -27.07 -2.74 3.75
C GLU A 608 -26.13 -3.79 4.34
N GLY A 609 -24.83 -3.50 4.32
CA GLY A 609 -23.81 -4.30 4.97
C GLY A 609 -23.79 -4.11 6.49
N THR A 610 -23.29 -5.11 7.20
CA THR A 610 -22.95 -4.99 8.63
C THR A 610 -21.47 -5.24 8.80
N ILE A 611 -20.77 -4.35 9.49
CA ILE A 611 -19.35 -4.53 9.75
C ILE A 611 -19.11 -5.72 10.70
N VAL A 612 -18.11 -6.53 10.36
CA VAL A 612 -17.70 -7.74 11.08
C VAL A 612 -16.48 -7.45 11.95
N ALA A 613 -15.46 -6.81 11.38
CA ALA A 613 -14.23 -6.42 12.06
C ALA A 613 -13.69 -5.10 11.46
N ARG A 614 -12.94 -4.32 12.25
CA ARG A 614 -12.42 -3.00 11.84
C ARG A 614 -10.91 -3.03 11.73
N ALA A 615 -10.37 -2.55 10.62
CA ALA A 615 -8.94 -2.32 10.50
C ALA A 615 -8.48 -1.33 11.59
N GLY A 616 -7.37 -1.64 12.25
CA GLY A 616 -6.80 -0.85 13.34
C GLY A 616 -7.32 -1.17 14.74
N ASP A 617 -8.22 -2.15 14.91
CA ASP A 617 -8.72 -2.57 16.23
C ASP A 617 -7.74 -3.47 17.02
N GLY A 618 -6.59 -3.80 16.41
CA GLY A 618 -5.56 -4.69 16.96
C GLY A 618 -5.75 -6.16 16.58
N THR A 619 -6.83 -6.51 15.89
CA THR A 619 -7.13 -7.86 15.38
C THR A 619 -7.23 -7.91 13.86
N LEU A 620 -7.56 -6.80 13.21
CA LEU A 620 -7.54 -6.61 11.77
C LEU A 620 -6.68 -5.40 11.40
N PHE A 621 -5.98 -5.47 10.27
CA PHE A 621 -5.06 -4.45 9.80
C PHE A 621 -5.32 -4.18 8.31
N ALA A 622 -5.17 -2.91 7.91
CA ALA A 622 -5.31 -2.49 6.53
C ALA A 622 -4.02 -2.78 5.72
N ASP A 623 -4.11 -3.07 4.43
CA ASP A 623 -5.35 -3.21 3.67
C ASP A 623 -5.98 -4.60 3.83
N VAL A 624 -7.32 -4.61 3.91
CA VAL A 624 -8.15 -5.82 3.95
C VAL A 624 -8.32 -6.36 2.54
N GLU A 625 -7.41 -7.24 2.15
CA GLU A 625 -7.34 -7.81 0.79
C GLU A 625 -8.11 -9.14 0.69
N GLY A 626 -7.51 -10.20 0.14
CA GLY A 626 -8.15 -11.48 -0.09
C GLY A 626 -8.85 -12.04 1.15
N LEU A 627 -10.07 -12.53 0.97
CA LEU A 627 -10.85 -13.24 1.98
C LEU A 627 -11.11 -14.66 1.51
N THR A 628 -11.02 -15.62 2.42
CA THR A 628 -11.37 -17.00 2.12
C THR A 628 -11.95 -17.71 3.34
N LEU A 629 -12.75 -18.76 3.08
CA LEU A 629 -13.41 -19.53 4.13
C LEU A 629 -12.73 -20.89 4.30
N VAL A 630 -12.63 -21.32 5.55
CA VAL A 630 -12.37 -22.70 5.93
C VAL A 630 -13.65 -23.28 6.50
N PRO A 631 -14.42 -24.06 5.71
CA PRO A 631 -15.68 -24.61 6.17
C PRO A 631 -15.48 -25.59 7.32
N GLY A 632 -16.35 -25.49 8.32
CA GLY A 632 -16.36 -26.42 9.44
C GLY A 632 -17.36 -27.56 9.25
N LYS A 633 -17.24 -28.59 10.08
CA LYS A 633 -18.12 -29.79 10.10
C LYS A 633 -19.59 -29.46 10.35
N THR A 634 -19.86 -28.28 10.88
CA THR A 634 -21.20 -27.73 11.13
C THR A 634 -21.24 -26.27 10.66
N ALA A 635 -22.44 -25.76 10.38
CA ALA A 635 -22.62 -24.37 9.95
C ALA A 635 -22.14 -23.32 10.98
N SER A 636 -21.99 -23.69 12.26
CA SER A 636 -21.46 -22.81 13.31
C SER A 636 -19.93 -22.91 13.48
N GLN A 637 -19.27 -23.80 12.75
CA GLN A 637 -17.84 -24.05 12.83
C GLN A 637 -17.15 -23.61 11.54
N GLY A 638 -15.84 -23.44 11.64
CA GLY A 638 -14.99 -22.99 10.54
C GLY A 638 -14.43 -21.60 10.78
N PHE A 639 -13.71 -21.12 9.79
CA PHE A 639 -12.91 -19.91 9.89
C PHE A 639 -13.05 -19.01 8.66
N LEU A 640 -12.88 -17.72 8.86
CA LEU A 640 -12.65 -16.72 7.82
C LEU A 640 -11.19 -16.29 7.93
N ILE A 641 -10.42 -16.45 6.86
CA ILE A 641 -9.02 -16.02 6.77
C ILE A 641 -8.97 -14.79 5.87
N VAL A 642 -8.22 -13.79 6.31
CA VAL A 642 -8.22 -12.45 5.71
C VAL A 642 -6.78 -12.01 5.56
N SER A 643 -6.37 -11.64 4.36
CA SER A 643 -5.07 -11.02 4.12
C SER A 643 -5.06 -9.60 4.69
N CYS A 644 -4.02 -9.30 5.45
CA CYS A 644 -3.74 -7.97 6.00
C CYS A 644 -2.45 -7.46 5.36
N GLN A 645 -2.60 -6.91 4.16
CA GLN A 645 -1.51 -6.64 3.22
C GLN A 645 -0.44 -5.73 3.84
N GLY A 646 -0.87 -4.64 4.47
CA GLY A 646 0.03 -3.62 5.03
C GLY A 646 0.91 -4.09 6.18
N ILE A 647 0.72 -5.31 6.71
CA ILE A 647 1.60 -5.90 7.72
C ILE A 647 2.09 -7.31 7.36
N SER A 648 1.86 -7.75 6.11
CA SER A 648 2.28 -9.08 5.61
C SER A 648 1.84 -10.23 6.53
N ALA A 649 0.57 -10.19 6.96
CA ALA A 649 0.00 -11.16 7.89
C ALA A 649 -1.45 -11.51 7.52
N PHE A 650 -1.99 -12.53 8.19
CA PHE A 650 -3.32 -13.06 7.91
C PHE A 650 -4.10 -13.20 9.22
N SER A 651 -5.26 -12.56 9.28
CA SER A 651 -6.13 -12.61 10.46
C SER A 651 -7.18 -13.71 10.30
N VAL A 652 -7.37 -14.51 11.35
CA VAL A 652 -8.28 -15.65 11.36
C VAL A 652 -9.44 -15.36 12.31
N PHE A 653 -10.65 -15.31 11.77
CA PHE A 653 -11.89 -15.11 12.52
C PHE A 653 -12.72 -16.39 12.52
N ARG A 654 -13.61 -16.54 13.50
CA ARG A 654 -14.67 -17.55 13.45
C ARG A 654 -15.56 -17.29 12.25
N ARG A 655 -15.91 -18.34 11.51
CA ARG A 655 -16.83 -18.25 10.36
C ARG A 655 -18.24 -17.83 10.79
N ALA A 656 -18.71 -18.24 11.96
CA ALA A 656 -20.04 -17.92 12.45
C ALA A 656 -20.04 -16.70 13.36
N ALA A 657 -21.16 -15.96 13.36
CA ALA A 657 -21.36 -14.84 14.28
C ALA A 657 -21.17 -15.28 15.74
N PRO A 658 -20.51 -14.46 16.60
CA PRO A 658 -20.17 -13.05 16.38
C PRO A 658 -18.81 -12.80 15.69
N TYR A 659 -18.27 -13.79 14.96
CA TYR A 659 -17.05 -13.65 14.14
C TYR A 659 -15.82 -13.26 14.96
N GLU A 660 -15.66 -13.88 16.13
CA GLU A 660 -14.56 -13.59 17.04
C GLU A 660 -13.21 -13.82 16.35
N HIS A 661 -12.26 -12.90 16.53
CA HIS A 661 -10.86 -13.14 16.17
C HIS A 661 -10.32 -14.34 16.97
N VAL A 662 -9.62 -15.23 16.26
CA VAL A 662 -9.04 -16.45 16.84
C VAL A 662 -7.55 -16.24 17.06
N PHE A 663 -6.83 -15.85 16.00
CA PHE A 663 -5.40 -15.54 16.01
C PHE A 663 -5.00 -14.86 14.69
N THR A 664 -3.77 -14.36 14.63
CA THR A 664 -3.14 -13.85 13.40
C THR A 664 -1.89 -14.68 13.13
N PHE A 665 -1.58 -14.94 11.86
CA PHE A 665 -0.34 -15.63 11.46
C PHE A 665 0.39 -14.88 10.36
N THR A 666 1.69 -15.14 10.21
CA THR A 666 2.52 -14.67 9.09
C THR A 666 3.35 -15.83 8.58
N ILE A 667 3.70 -15.79 7.29
CA ILE A 667 4.46 -16.85 6.62
C ILE A 667 5.92 -16.39 6.53
N GLY A 668 6.80 -17.07 7.25
CA GLY A 668 8.24 -16.85 7.18
C GLY A 668 8.93 -17.77 6.18
N GLU A 669 10.26 -17.78 6.18
CA GLU A 669 11.06 -18.66 5.33
C GLU A 669 10.82 -20.15 5.62
N SER A 670 10.97 -20.99 4.59
CA SER A 670 11.00 -22.44 4.74
C SER A 670 12.18 -22.89 5.61
N GLY A 671 12.07 -24.08 6.21
CA GLY A 671 13.11 -24.59 7.12
C GLY A 671 14.48 -24.82 6.47
N ASP A 672 14.53 -24.93 5.15
CA ASP A 672 15.76 -25.05 4.34
C ASP A 672 16.20 -23.72 3.69
N GLY A 673 15.43 -22.65 3.86
CA GLY A 673 15.70 -21.33 3.27
C GLY A 673 15.58 -21.28 1.75
N LEU A 674 14.90 -22.27 1.13
CA LEU A 674 14.69 -22.31 -0.32
C LEU A 674 13.43 -21.55 -0.77
N VAL A 675 12.47 -21.37 0.14
CA VAL A 675 11.28 -20.55 -0.07
C VAL A 675 11.31 -19.42 0.95
N ASP A 676 11.11 -18.20 0.47
CA ASP A 676 11.14 -16.98 1.26
C ASP A 676 9.86 -16.75 2.07
N ALA A 677 9.86 -15.67 2.85
CA ALA A 677 8.68 -15.18 3.55
C ALA A 677 7.65 -14.60 2.59
N VAL A 678 6.45 -14.32 3.07
CA VAL A 678 5.42 -13.61 2.31
C VAL A 678 5.42 -12.15 2.68
N THR A 679 5.34 -11.30 1.67
CA THR A 679 5.28 -9.84 1.80
C THR A 679 4.13 -9.29 0.98
N ASN A 680 3.46 -8.27 1.53
CA ASN A 680 2.48 -7.44 0.81
C ASN A 680 1.42 -8.27 0.04
N SER A 681 0.81 -9.25 0.71
CA SER A 681 -0.06 -10.25 0.07
C SER A 681 -1.45 -9.71 -0.27
N ASP A 682 -1.86 -9.87 -1.53
CA ASP A 682 -3.21 -9.56 -2.02
C ASP A 682 -4.15 -10.76 -1.75
N GLY A 683 -4.19 -11.73 -2.66
CA GLY A 683 -5.12 -12.85 -2.61
C GLY A 683 -4.71 -14.03 -1.72
N VAL A 684 -5.72 -14.73 -1.18
CA VAL A 684 -5.57 -15.95 -0.39
C VAL A 684 -6.68 -16.95 -0.70
N ALA A 685 -6.33 -18.22 -0.87
CA ALA A 685 -7.28 -19.32 -1.06
C ALA A 685 -6.95 -20.49 -0.15
N VAL A 686 -8.00 -21.14 0.38
CA VAL A 686 -7.86 -22.26 1.30
C VAL A 686 -8.82 -23.39 0.94
N VAL A 687 -8.36 -24.62 1.07
CA VAL A 687 -9.21 -25.82 1.14
C VAL A 687 -8.85 -26.65 2.36
N GLY A 688 -9.86 -27.21 3.05
CA GLY A 688 -9.68 -28.12 4.18
C GLY A 688 -9.56 -29.60 3.80
N THR A 689 -9.73 -29.90 2.52
CA THR A 689 -9.74 -31.28 1.99
C THR A 689 -8.33 -31.77 1.73
N ARG A 690 -8.03 -33.02 2.11
CA ARG A 690 -6.73 -33.65 1.83
C ARG A 690 -6.43 -33.65 0.34
N LEU A 691 -5.27 -33.09 -0.05
CA LEU A 691 -4.82 -33.07 -1.45
C LEU A 691 -3.66 -34.05 -1.71
N SER A 692 -2.65 -34.09 -0.84
CA SER A 692 -1.46 -34.91 -1.05
C SER A 692 -0.86 -35.40 0.28
N ALA A 693 0.32 -36.02 0.22
CA ALA A 693 1.10 -36.32 1.43
C ALA A 693 1.66 -35.05 2.09
N ASP A 694 1.99 -34.04 1.30
CA ASP A 694 2.47 -32.74 1.77
C ASP A 694 1.34 -31.84 2.28
N PHE A 695 0.11 -32.07 1.80
CA PHE A 695 -1.11 -31.36 2.21
C PHE A 695 -2.16 -32.30 2.79
N PRO A 696 -1.87 -32.95 3.94
CA PRO A 696 -2.71 -34.00 4.51
C PRO A 696 -4.06 -33.50 5.04
N HIS A 697 -4.16 -32.21 5.37
CA HIS A 697 -5.36 -31.55 5.88
C HIS A 697 -5.77 -30.36 5.01
N GLY A 698 -5.33 -30.35 3.75
CA GLY A 698 -5.56 -29.25 2.83
C GLY A 698 -4.42 -28.25 2.76
N LEU A 699 -4.69 -27.17 2.03
CA LEU A 699 -3.72 -26.25 1.45
C LEU A 699 -4.22 -24.82 1.63
N VAL A 700 -3.28 -23.94 1.97
CA VAL A 700 -3.41 -22.49 1.91
C VAL A 700 -2.48 -22.00 0.81
N VAL A 701 -2.99 -21.19 -0.11
CA VAL A 701 -2.21 -20.52 -1.16
C VAL A 701 -2.33 -19.02 -0.94
N VAL A 702 -1.21 -18.31 -0.92
CA VAL A 702 -1.18 -16.85 -0.75
C VAL A 702 -0.30 -16.18 -1.78
N HIS A 703 -0.67 -14.98 -2.21
CA HIS A 703 0.17 -14.11 -3.03
C HIS A 703 1.43 -13.66 -2.25
N ASP A 704 2.55 -13.52 -2.94
CA ASP A 704 3.71 -12.76 -2.47
C ASP A 704 4.26 -11.85 -3.58
N ASP A 705 4.27 -10.56 -3.25
CA ASP A 705 4.63 -9.45 -4.14
C ASP A 705 6.14 -9.37 -4.45
N ALA A 706 6.98 -9.92 -3.56
CA ALA A 706 8.43 -9.84 -3.72
C ALA A 706 9.12 -11.17 -3.39
N ASN A 707 9.14 -12.06 -4.38
CA ASN A 707 9.81 -13.35 -4.26
C ASN A 707 11.34 -13.18 -4.12
N GLN A 708 11.83 -13.27 -2.89
CA GLN A 708 13.25 -13.21 -2.55
C GLN A 708 13.93 -14.52 -2.95
N LEU A 709 15.00 -14.40 -3.73
CA LEU A 709 15.80 -15.53 -4.16
C LEU A 709 16.61 -16.07 -2.96
N PRO A 710 16.92 -17.39 -2.93
CA PRO A 710 17.80 -17.96 -1.89
C PRO A 710 19.21 -17.35 -1.83
N THR A 711 19.60 -16.59 -2.86
CA THR A 711 20.82 -15.78 -2.84
C THR A 711 20.55 -14.47 -2.10
N PRO A 712 21.30 -14.13 -1.03
CA PRO A 712 21.03 -12.94 -0.23
C PRO A 712 20.91 -11.66 -1.06
N GLY A 713 19.82 -10.92 -0.84
CA GLY A 713 19.56 -9.61 -1.46
C GLY A 713 19.06 -9.66 -2.91
N GLY A 714 18.80 -10.84 -3.48
CA GLY A 714 18.18 -10.97 -4.79
C GLY A 714 16.66 -11.15 -4.68
N THR A 715 15.91 -10.58 -5.62
CA THR A 715 14.46 -10.79 -5.79
C THR A 715 14.21 -11.21 -7.23
N ALA A 716 13.22 -12.07 -7.46
CA ALA A 716 12.76 -12.41 -8.80
C ALA A 716 12.02 -11.23 -9.46
N PRO A 717 12.01 -11.13 -10.80
CA PRO A 717 11.25 -10.12 -11.53
C PRO A 717 9.73 -10.31 -11.50
N LEU A 718 9.27 -11.51 -11.17
CA LEU A 718 7.86 -11.88 -11.24
C LEU A 718 7.40 -12.33 -9.86
N ALA A 719 6.13 -12.07 -9.55
CA ALA A 719 5.49 -12.52 -8.32
C ALA A 719 5.38 -14.05 -8.27
N SER A 720 5.10 -14.57 -7.07
CA SER A 720 4.88 -16.00 -6.84
C SER A 720 3.78 -16.21 -5.79
N PHE A 721 3.36 -17.46 -5.63
CA PHE A 721 2.39 -17.84 -4.61
C PHE A 721 3.00 -18.90 -3.70
N LYS A 722 2.82 -18.71 -2.39
CA LYS A 722 3.33 -19.64 -1.37
C LYS A 722 2.27 -20.69 -1.05
N LEU A 723 2.69 -21.96 -1.00
CA LEU A 723 1.84 -23.10 -0.70
C LEU A 723 2.15 -23.59 0.72
N VAL A 724 1.20 -23.40 1.63
CA VAL A 724 1.33 -23.74 3.06
C VAL A 724 0.33 -24.85 3.40
N SER A 725 0.75 -25.86 4.17
CA SER A 725 -0.21 -26.85 4.66
C SER A 725 -1.16 -26.20 5.68
N LEU A 726 -2.47 -26.42 5.54
CA LEU A 726 -3.45 -25.94 6.53
C LEU A 726 -3.16 -26.48 7.95
N LYS A 727 -2.44 -27.61 8.05
CA LYS A 727 -1.95 -28.13 9.32
C LYS A 727 -0.96 -27.18 10.00
N GLU A 728 -0.08 -26.51 9.26
CA GLU A 728 0.88 -25.55 9.83
C GLU A 728 0.18 -24.31 10.41
N VAL A 729 -1.05 -24.02 9.94
CA VAL A 729 -1.87 -22.88 10.38
C VAL A 729 -2.81 -23.28 11.52
N LEU A 730 -3.75 -24.21 11.29
CA LEU A 730 -4.80 -24.58 12.26
C LEU A 730 -4.43 -25.79 13.14
N GLY A 731 -3.41 -26.55 12.76
CA GLY A 731 -2.91 -27.72 13.49
C GLY A 731 -1.55 -27.48 14.14
N ASN A 732 -1.10 -26.22 14.24
CA ASN A 732 0.19 -25.86 14.79
C ASN A 732 0.27 -26.24 16.28
N GLU A 733 1.38 -26.82 16.72
CA GLU A 733 1.55 -27.24 18.11
C GLU A 733 1.44 -26.07 19.10
N ALA A 734 1.85 -24.86 18.70
CA ALA A 734 1.72 -23.65 19.53
C ALA A 734 0.26 -23.27 19.82
N LEU A 735 -0.69 -23.76 19.01
CA LEU A 735 -2.13 -23.59 19.18
C LEU A 735 -2.83 -24.90 19.60
N GLY A 736 -2.08 -25.91 20.04
CA GLY A 736 -2.60 -27.27 20.26
C GLY A 736 -3.80 -27.35 21.20
N ASP A 737 -3.87 -26.49 22.21
CA ASP A 737 -4.99 -26.43 23.16
C ASP A 737 -6.32 -26.00 22.52
N LEU A 738 -6.26 -25.24 21.41
CA LEU A 738 -7.44 -24.77 20.70
C LEU A 738 -8.07 -25.83 19.79
N ARG A 739 -7.30 -26.85 19.38
CA ARG A 739 -7.76 -27.96 18.53
C ARG A 739 -8.50 -27.51 17.26
N LEU A 740 -8.08 -26.40 16.65
CA LEU A 740 -8.81 -25.75 15.55
C LEU A 740 -9.02 -26.67 14.34
N LEU A 741 -8.04 -27.52 14.02
CA LEU A 741 -8.13 -28.47 12.92
C LEU A 741 -9.25 -29.51 13.10
N ASP A 742 -9.69 -29.79 14.33
CA ASP A 742 -10.79 -30.71 14.59
C ASP A 742 -12.15 -30.17 14.13
N GLU A 743 -12.26 -28.85 13.90
CA GLU A 743 -13.48 -28.20 13.43
C GLU A 743 -13.63 -28.24 11.91
N VAL A 744 -12.53 -28.37 11.16
CA VAL A 744 -12.49 -28.31 9.69
C VAL A 744 -13.27 -29.47 9.07
N ASP A 745 -14.10 -29.16 8.08
CA ASP A 745 -14.75 -30.19 7.26
C ASP A 745 -13.79 -30.70 6.19
N GLU A 746 -13.13 -31.83 6.49
CA GLU A 746 -12.23 -32.53 5.56
C GLU A 746 -12.93 -33.08 4.30
N ARG A 747 -14.27 -33.02 4.24
CA ARG A 747 -15.08 -33.48 3.10
C ARG A 747 -15.70 -32.34 2.32
N TRP A 748 -15.48 -31.09 2.73
CA TRP A 748 -16.08 -29.95 2.05
C TRP A 748 -15.64 -29.92 0.58
N GLY A 749 -16.61 -29.74 -0.30
CA GLY A 749 -16.40 -29.80 -1.74
C GLY A 749 -16.40 -31.21 -2.32
N LEU A 750 -16.03 -32.26 -1.57
CA LEU A 750 -16.05 -33.65 -2.07
C LEU A 750 -17.45 -34.19 -2.33
N ASP A 751 -18.46 -33.67 -1.64
CA ASP A 751 -19.87 -33.98 -1.85
C ASP A 751 -20.44 -33.37 -3.15
N ARG A 752 -19.79 -32.30 -3.65
CA ARG A 752 -20.06 -31.67 -4.95
C ARG A 752 -19.38 -32.43 -6.10
N LEU A 753 -18.34 -33.21 -5.80
CA LEU A 753 -17.65 -34.11 -6.73
C LEU A 753 -18.50 -35.38 -6.92
N GLN A 754 -19.16 -35.47 -8.07
CA GLN A 754 -19.97 -36.60 -8.58
C GLN A 754 -20.32 -37.70 -7.56
N GLY A 755 -21.54 -37.63 -7.02
CA GLY A 755 -22.13 -38.71 -6.22
C GLY A 755 -22.07 -40.07 -6.93
N ASN A 756 -21.38 -41.02 -6.33
CA ASN A 756 -21.64 -42.47 -6.39
C ASN A 756 -21.56 -43.25 -7.73
N GLU A 757 -21.03 -42.72 -8.83
CA GLU A 757 -20.85 -43.55 -10.04
C GLU A 757 -19.59 -44.45 -10.03
N CYS A 758 -18.59 -44.17 -9.18
CA CYS A 758 -17.35 -44.95 -9.14
C CYS A 758 -17.36 -46.18 -8.19
N LYS A 759 -18.50 -46.55 -7.58
CA LYS A 759 -18.61 -47.78 -6.75
C LYS A 759 -19.14 -49.02 -7.48
N ARG A 760 -19.24 -49.00 -8.81
CA ARG A 760 -19.63 -50.18 -9.61
C ARG A 760 -18.67 -50.42 -10.78
N LYS A 761 -17.50 -50.98 -10.47
CA LYS A 761 -16.81 -52.07 -11.21
C LYS A 761 -15.39 -52.20 -10.66
N GLY A 762 -15.18 -53.26 -9.90
CA GLY A 762 -13.92 -53.68 -9.30
C GLY A 762 -14.22 -54.88 -8.42
#